data_AF-A0A3D2ISK1-F1
#
_entry.id   AF-A0A3D2ISK1-F1
#
_cell.length_a   1.000
_cell.length_b   1.000
_cell.length_c   1.000
_cell.angle_alpha   90.00
_cell.angle_beta   90.00
_cell.angle_gamma   90.00
#
_symmetry.space_group_name_H-M   'P 1'
#
loop_
_entity.id
_entity.type
_entity.pdbx_description
1 polymer ?
#
loop_
_entity_poly.entity_id
_entity_poly.type
_entity_poly.pdbx_seq_one_letter_code
_entity_poly.pdbx_strand_id
1 'polypeptide(L)'
;GRIDEAERHALEGLLVSGTVHYDPEVSREAFYFLGAGLFGSSVPGLEQKKDFFTAMARRVLTYILWEQENMLWYYNAASLNYIYRFLTDYLQERGRIQFEKRSKIAFFPGTFDPFSLGHKAIVREIASMGFHVFLAVDEFSWSKSTQPYKIRRKIMAMSVADLNHVFLFPVEIPVNIACPKDLERLRACFPDEEVYIVAGSDVVEHASAYRAAPAKHSIHTFPHIIFARNTEGSGTRNLPSEEAFSRLQNEVLWLRLPAYYETMSSTRIRRNVSANKDIGDLVESVVQNYIYELGLYTMDPIYKRAARVRMIDTCRSDHLEPDLARELALRFPASMLPAHETPAHAVPDEGFPSRSSPAGTFPAHKLSDDMVSAQGAPVLPPGQTRCVVLRNESDQDKICGAVLYHDLAVRELLDECKDIDLAADLRGRISGRSCVISQILGEADGMHDERFTALAEMLAICQEEGYSYALHFHGSQDKDLLESFGFLPIPDMPECWMVDMRHPLVLFFDTPSFIKDPFLEDPMIRKVLWRCNRRLRHVIAGLFPGQLVLCLDSEVMNHRLIRLIIDSNPIPPVQYTAKTLGEKICVPFGKILKGVLVPNCVTKDLNTEKLYDIDMERFEIREFPQYAPLDVQIRTIKSFMRPVILVDDLFHKGYRLNAVKDVMKKEGTILDRLIVGVRSGRGNDLALQSGEPVRSVYFVPHMRSWLIESDLYPFIGGDGIRVKEQIHSSPSLPSVNSILPYQFPSFMKGASMAAFYNMSGICLENARDILLALEKRYQKKYCRKLTMARIGEVLAEPRHPDTCILDTSVVQESPSILLEREIQKLRRLKHLLDGEFVLEGEHHA
;
A
#
# COMPACT_ATOMS: atom_id res chain seq x y z
N GLY A 1 -57.33 2.12 -13.83
CA GLY A 1 -57.74 0.70 -13.78
C GLY A 1 -57.05 0.02 -12.62
N ARG A 2 -57.34 -1.26 -12.37
CA ARG A 2 -56.44 -2.08 -11.54
C ARG A 2 -55.19 -2.34 -12.38
N ILE A 3 -54.04 -1.89 -11.89
CA ILE A 3 -52.72 -2.28 -12.41
C ILE A 3 -52.54 -3.75 -12.05
N ASP A 4 -52.00 -4.58 -12.94
CA ASP A 4 -51.70 -5.97 -12.62
C ASP A 4 -50.58 -6.06 -11.56
N GLU A 5 -50.54 -7.14 -10.79
CA GLU A 5 -49.52 -7.32 -9.74
C GLU A 5 -48.10 -7.32 -10.36
N ALA A 6 -47.94 -7.92 -11.54
CA ALA A 6 -46.68 -7.90 -12.29
C ALA A 6 -46.29 -6.49 -12.78
N GLU A 7 -47.24 -5.74 -13.34
CA GLU A 7 -47.02 -4.34 -13.75
C GLU A 7 -46.64 -3.46 -12.56
N ARG A 8 -47.30 -3.64 -11.42
CA ARG A 8 -47.01 -2.91 -10.19
C ARG A 8 -45.62 -3.24 -9.66
N HIS A 9 -45.23 -4.51 -9.61
CA HIS A 9 -43.88 -4.91 -9.19
C HIS A 9 -42.80 -4.35 -10.13
N ALA A 10 -43.06 -4.27 -11.44
CA ALA A 10 -42.16 -3.61 -12.39
C ALA A 10 -42.01 -2.10 -12.13
N LEU A 11 -43.11 -1.41 -11.81
CA LEU A 11 -43.09 0.02 -11.43
C LEU A 11 -42.37 0.26 -10.10
N GLU A 12 -42.63 -0.55 -9.08
CA GLU A 12 -41.90 -0.53 -7.80
C GLU A 12 -40.39 -0.71 -8.03
N GLY A 13 -40.01 -1.72 -8.82
CA GLY A 13 -38.62 -2.00 -9.16
C GLY A 13 -37.93 -0.85 -9.90
N LEU A 14 -38.63 -0.21 -10.85
CA LEU A 14 -38.10 0.94 -11.60
C LEU A 14 -37.89 2.17 -10.70
N LEU A 15 -38.85 2.47 -9.81
CA LEU A 15 -38.74 3.58 -8.86
C LEU A 15 -37.54 3.38 -7.91
N VAL A 16 -37.41 2.20 -7.30
CA VAL A 16 -36.30 1.90 -6.37
C VAL A 16 -34.96 1.86 -7.11
N SER A 17 -34.91 1.36 -8.36
CA SER A 17 -33.69 1.35 -9.19
C SER A 17 -33.18 2.75 -9.48
N GLY A 18 -34.06 3.73 -9.70
CA GLY A 18 -33.67 5.14 -9.81
C GLY A 18 -32.96 5.64 -8.54
N THR A 19 -33.47 5.31 -7.34
CA THR A 19 -32.90 5.78 -6.06
C THR A 19 -31.51 5.22 -5.74
N VAL A 20 -31.03 4.20 -6.46
CA VAL A 20 -29.67 3.63 -6.30
C VAL A 20 -28.72 3.98 -7.43
N HIS A 21 -29.14 4.79 -8.42
CA HIS A 21 -28.32 5.13 -9.58
C HIS A 21 -26.96 5.75 -9.17
N TYR A 22 -25.90 5.54 -9.97
CA TYR A 22 -24.56 6.06 -9.62
C TYR A 22 -24.43 7.56 -9.88
N ASP A 23 -25.07 8.08 -10.93
CA ASP A 23 -25.27 9.51 -11.13
C ASP A 23 -26.10 10.10 -9.96
N PRO A 24 -25.56 11.05 -9.18
CA PRO A 24 -26.26 11.69 -8.08
C PRO A 24 -27.53 12.46 -8.50
N GLU A 25 -27.58 13.00 -9.72
CA GLU A 25 -28.75 13.75 -10.20
C GLU A 25 -29.93 12.82 -10.45
N VAL A 26 -29.69 11.72 -11.18
CA VAL A 26 -30.70 10.67 -11.40
C VAL A 26 -31.18 10.09 -10.07
N SER A 27 -30.25 9.82 -9.15
CA SER A 27 -30.58 9.30 -7.81
C SER A 27 -31.42 10.28 -6.99
N ARG A 28 -31.14 11.59 -7.08
CA ARG A 28 -31.89 12.67 -6.40
C ARG A 28 -33.30 12.80 -6.96
N GLU A 29 -33.45 12.94 -8.28
CA GLU A 29 -34.76 13.13 -8.91
C GLU A 29 -35.67 11.90 -8.72
N ALA A 30 -35.10 10.69 -8.75
CA ALA A 30 -35.84 9.46 -8.47
C ALA A 30 -36.37 9.43 -7.02
N PHE A 31 -35.56 9.82 -6.03
CA PHE A 31 -36.01 9.85 -4.63
C PHE A 31 -37.02 10.99 -4.38
N TYR A 32 -36.83 12.13 -5.02
CA TYR A 32 -37.81 13.23 -4.99
C TYR A 32 -39.14 12.83 -5.62
N PHE A 33 -39.14 12.16 -6.77
CA PHE A 33 -40.35 11.63 -7.39
C PHE A 33 -41.03 10.56 -6.51
N LEU A 34 -40.26 9.69 -5.85
CA LEU A 34 -40.79 8.73 -4.88
C LEU A 34 -41.50 9.45 -3.71
N GLY A 35 -40.90 10.49 -3.14
CA GLY A 35 -41.54 11.29 -2.08
C GLY A 35 -42.73 12.10 -2.58
N ALA A 36 -42.49 13.10 -3.41
CA ALA A 36 -43.49 14.08 -3.86
C ALA A 36 -44.50 13.49 -4.87
N GLY A 37 -44.01 12.73 -5.86
CA GLY A 37 -44.81 12.20 -6.97
C GLY A 37 -45.71 11.02 -6.59
N LEU A 38 -45.29 10.17 -5.63
CA LEU A 38 -46.09 9.03 -5.16
C LEU A 38 -46.82 9.32 -3.83
N PHE A 39 -46.09 9.69 -2.78
CA PHE A 39 -46.69 9.91 -1.45
C PHE A 39 -47.33 11.30 -1.31
N GLY A 40 -46.78 12.33 -1.97
CA GLY A 40 -47.37 13.67 -2.03
C GLY A 40 -48.55 13.81 -2.99
N SER A 41 -48.72 12.90 -3.96
CA SER A 41 -49.80 12.96 -4.95
C SER A 41 -51.19 12.66 -4.35
N SER A 42 -52.22 13.32 -4.87
CA SER A 42 -53.63 13.05 -4.55
C SER A 42 -54.25 11.93 -5.39
N VAL A 43 -53.53 11.39 -6.38
CA VAL A 43 -54.05 10.37 -7.31
C VAL A 43 -54.13 8.97 -6.66
N PRO A 44 -53.08 8.41 -6.03
CA PRO A 44 -53.19 7.14 -5.32
C PRO A 44 -53.88 7.33 -3.96
N GLY A 45 -54.85 6.47 -3.64
CA GLY A 45 -55.51 6.45 -2.34
C GLY A 45 -54.59 5.95 -1.21
N LEU A 46 -54.99 6.18 0.04
CA LEU A 46 -54.20 5.81 1.23
C LEU A 46 -53.78 4.32 1.26
N GLU A 47 -54.66 3.40 0.88
CA GLU A 47 -54.32 1.97 0.82
C GLU A 47 -53.27 1.67 -0.26
N GLN A 48 -53.38 2.31 -1.44
CA GLN A 48 -52.39 2.15 -2.51
C GLN A 48 -51.02 2.70 -2.09
N LYS A 49 -51.00 3.85 -1.41
CA LYS A 49 -49.78 4.41 -0.81
C LYS A 49 -49.18 3.46 0.24
N LYS A 50 -50.00 2.91 1.16
CA LYS A 50 -49.54 1.90 2.13
C LYS A 50 -48.92 0.71 1.44
N ASP A 51 -49.55 0.24 0.37
CA ASP A 51 -49.10 -0.92 -0.40
C ASP A 51 -47.71 -0.69 -0.99
N PHE A 52 -47.52 0.40 -1.74
CA PHE A 52 -46.23 0.86 -2.25
C PHE A 52 -45.20 1.07 -1.12
N PHE A 53 -45.60 1.69 -0.01
CA PHE A 53 -44.73 1.89 1.15
C PHE A 53 -44.24 0.56 1.73
N THR A 54 -45.13 -0.41 1.95
CA THR A 54 -44.75 -1.70 2.53
C THR A 54 -43.82 -2.52 1.62
N ALA A 55 -43.94 -2.38 0.30
CA ALA A 55 -43.06 -3.05 -0.67
C ALA A 55 -41.68 -2.39 -0.82
N MET A 56 -41.59 -1.06 -0.69
CA MET A 56 -40.36 -0.31 -0.99
C MET A 56 -39.59 0.19 0.25
N ALA A 57 -40.26 0.51 1.37
CA ALA A 57 -39.66 1.29 2.46
C ALA A 57 -38.38 0.67 3.05
N ARG A 58 -38.32 -0.66 3.24
CA ARG A 58 -37.10 -1.34 3.74
C ARG A 58 -35.92 -1.17 2.79
N ARG A 59 -36.13 -1.34 1.48
CA ARG A 59 -35.09 -1.17 0.44
C ARG A 59 -34.63 0.29 0.40
N VAL A 60 -35.57 1.22 0.30
CA VAL A 60 -35.31 2.67 0.27
C VAL A 60 -34.52 3.11 1.51
N LEU A 61 -34.89 2.66 2.72
CA LEU A 61 -34.15 2.96 3.96
C LEU A 61 -32.68 2.51 3.91
N THR A 62 -32.41 1.34 3.30
CA THR A 62 -31.07 0.78 3.11
C THR A 62 -30.27 1.46 1.98
N TYR A 63 -30.95 2.14 1.06
CA TYR A 63 -30.36 2.77 -0.13
C TYR A 63 -30.16 4.28 -0.01
N ILE A 64 -30.90 4.97 0.86
CA ILE A 64 -30.70 6.41 1.14
C ILE A 64 -29.25 6.64 1.61
N LEU A 65 -28.58 7.59 0.98
CA LEU A 65 -27.21 8.01 1.29
C LEU A 65 -27.21 8.95 2.52
N TRP A 66 -27.44 8.39 3.70
CA TRP A 66 -27.50 9.13 4.98
C TRP A 66 -26.23 9.92 5.32
N GLU A 67 -25.07 9.53 4.77
CA GLU A 67 -23.75 10.10 5.10
C GLU A 67 -23.42 11.42 4.36
N GLN A 68 -24.30 11.96 3.48
CA GLN A 68 -23.99 13.13 2.66
C GLN A 68 -24.62 14.44 3.19
N GLU A 69 -23.85 15.18 3.99
CA GLU A 69 -24.15 16.55 4.45
C GLU A 69 -23.83 17.59 3.36
N ASN A 70 -24.55 17.54 2.23
CA ASN A 70 -24.48 18.54 1.17
C ASN A 70 -25.89 19.06 0.81
N MET A 71 -26.00 19.94 -0.19
CA MET A 71 -27.29 20.52 -0.61
C MET A 71 -28.35 19.48 -1.02
N LEU A 72 -27.96 18.24 -1.33
CA LEU A 72 -28.87 17.12 -1.62
C LEU A 72 -29.72 16.75 -0.40
N TRP A 73 -29.25 17.03 0.83
CA TRP A 73 -30.00 16.76 2.05
C TRP A 73 -31.38 17.46 2.09
N TYR A 74 -31.49 18.67 1.52
CA TYR A 74 -32.78 19.37 1.44
C TYR A 74 -33.80 18.65 0.54
N TYR A 75 -33.35 18.04 -0.57
CA TYR A 75 -34.20 17.21 -1.42
C TYR A 75 -34.63 15.93 -0.70
N ASN A 76 -33.70 15.29 0.03
CA ASN A 76 -34.02 14.12 0.83
C ASN A 76 -35.02 14.45 1.94
N ALA A 77 -34.82 15.56 2.66
CA ALA A 77 -35.72 16.03 3.71
C ALA A 77 -37.12 16.38 3.17
N ALA A 78 -37.23 17.03 2.01
CA ALA A 78 -38.51 17.29 1.36
C ALA A 78 -39.24 15.99 1.00
N SER A 79 -38.53 15.02 0.43
CA SER A 79 -39.05 13.70 0.04
C SER A 79 -39.55 12.92 1.26
N LEU A 80 -38.74 12.90 2.34
CA LEU A 80 -39.09 12.30 3.63
C LEU A 80 -40.29 12.98 4.28
N ASN A 81 -40.48 14.29 4.12
CA ASN A 81 -41.65 15.01 4.63
C ASN A 81 -42.95 14.54 3.94
N TYR A 82 -42.95 14.31 2.62
CA TYR A 82 -44.12 13.73 1.94
C TYR A 82 -44.45 12.32 2.43
N ILE A 83 -43.42 11.48 2.63
CA ILE A 83 -43.59 10.14 3.20
C ILE A 83 -44.13 10.25 4.63
N TYR A 84 -43.56 11.12 5.47
CA TYR A 84 -43.98 11.35 6.85
C TYR A 84 -45.44 11.79 6.94
N ARG A 85 -45.86 12.75 6.12
CA ARG A 85 -47.27 13.18 6.05
C ARG A 85 -48.22 12.05 5.68
N PHE A 86 -47.88 11.27 4.65
CA PHE A 86 -48.65 10.06 4.31
C PHE A 86 -48.74 9.08 5.51
N LEU A 87 -47.64 8.86 6.23
CA LEU A 87 -47.63 7.99 7.41
C LEU A 87 -48.52 8.56 8.53
N THR A 88 -48.49 9.86 8.80
CA THR A 88 -49.38 10.52 9.77
C THR A 88 -50.84 10.35 9.36
N ASP A 89 -51.19 10.68 8.12
CA ASP A 89 -52.56 10.57 7.60
C ASP A 89 -53.07 9.12 7.70
N TYR A 90 -52.27 8.14 7.26
CA TYR A 90 -52.62 6.72 7.31
C TYR A 90 -52.74 6.20 8.76
N LEU A 91 -51.83 6.56 9.66
CA LEU A 91 -51.89 6.13 11.05
C LEU A 91 -53.10 6.75 11.78
N GLN A 92 -53.48 7.99 11.46
CA GLN A 92 -54.68 8.63 11.99
C GLN A 92 -55.97 7.97 11.46
N GLU A 93 -56.01 7.60 10.17
CA GLU A 93 -57.21 7.03 9.54
C GLU A 93 -57.37 5.50 9.66
N ARG A 94 -56.27 4.76 9.84
CA ARG A 94 -56.23 3.27 9.80
C ARG A 94 -55.46 2.63 10.96
N GLY A 95 -54.84 3.44 11.83
CA GLY A 95 -54.21 2.99 13.08
C GLY A 95 -52.82 2.34 12.94
N ARG A 96 -52.65 1.34 12.06
CA ARG A 96 -51.37 0.62 11.93
C ARG A 96 -51.02 0.23 10.50
N ILE A 97 -49.72 0.27 10.17
CA ILE A 97 -49.16 -0.31 8.95
C ILE A 97 -48.59 -1.68 9.28
N GLN A 98 -49.04 -2.72 8.58
CA GLN A 98 -48.48 -4.07 8.68
C GLN A 98 -47.59 -4.36 7.47
N PHE A 99 -46.35 -4.72 7.72
CA PHE A 99 -45.45 -5.29 6.71
C PHE A 99 -45.71 -6.80 6.56
N GLU A 100 -45.52 -7.31 5.35
CA GLU A 100 -45.49 -8.76 5.10
C GLU A 100 -44.38 -9.42 5.94
N LYS A 101 -44.72 -10.50 6.63
CA LYS A 101 -43.76 -11.39 7.27
C LYS A 101 -43.61 -12.63 6.39
N ARG A 102 -42.37 -12.95 6.03
CA ARG A 102 -41.98 -14.22 5.39
C ARG A 102 -41.24 -15.06 6.43
N SER A 103 -41.51 -16.35 6.49
CA SER A 103 -41.06 -17.23 7.59
C SER A 103 -39.61 -17.71 7.48
N LYS A 104 -38.96 -17.54 6.32
CA LYS A 104 -37.58 -18.00 6.06
C LYS A 104 -36.69 -16.85 5.58
N ILE A 105 -35.47 -16.79 6.12
CA ILE A 105 -34.43 -15.82 5.78
C ILE A 105 -33.33 -16.53 5.01
N ALA A 106 -32.87 -15.94 3.90
CA ALA A 106 -31.71 -16.41 3.15
C ALA A 106 -30.58 -15.39 3.28
N PHE A 107 -29.52 -15.74 4.01
CA PHE A 107 -28.31 -14.95 4.13
C PHE A 107 -27.31 -15.38 3.06
N PHE A 108 -27.00 -14.47 2.12
CA PHE A 108 -26.09 -14.73 1.00
C PHE A 108 -24.83 -13.86 1.11
N PRO A 109 -23.78 -14.36 1.79
CA PRO A 109 -22.49 -13.71 1.85
C PRO A 109 -21.70 -13.93 0.56
N GLY A 110 -20.86 -12.96 0.20
CA GLY A 110 -19.95 -13.13 -0.91
C GLY A 110 -19.07 -11.92 -1.18
N THR A 111 -17.96 -12.18 -1.87
CA THR A 111 -17.00 -11.14 -2.22
C THR A 111 -17.54 -10.18 -3.29
N PHE A 112 -18.44 -10.65 -4.16
CA PHE A 112 -19.17 -9.89 -5.19
C PHE A 112 -18.33 -8.83 -5.91
N ASP A 113 -17.27 -9.28 -6.60
CA ASP A 113 -16.21 -8.43 -7.15
C ASP A 113 -16.05 -8.58 -8.69
N PRO A 114 -17.00 -8.08 -9.51
CA PRO A 114 -18.30 -7.49 -9.15
C PRO A 114 -19.42 -8.53 -8.94
N PHE A 115 -20.59 -8.07 -8.48
CA PHE A 115 -21.86 -8.80 -8.58
C PHE A 115 -22.20 -9.04 -10.07
N SER A 116 -22.89 -10.14 -10.39
CA SER A 116 -23.18 -10.53 -11.79
C SER A 116 -24.64 -10.95 -11.99
N LEU A 117 -25.09 -11.00 -13.24
CA LEU A 117 -26.41 -11.54 -13.61
C LEU A 117 -26.61 -12.99 -13.12
N GLY A 118 -25.53 -13.79 -13.05
CA GLY A 118 -25.57 -15.12 -12.43
C GLY A 118 -25.89 -15.08 -10.94
N HIS A 119 -25.33 -14.14 -10.18
CA HIS A 119 -25.70 -13.91 -8.79
C HIS A 119 -27.14 -13.39 -8.66
N LYS A 120 -27.57 -12.48 -9.56
CA LYS A 120 -28.94 -11.96 -9.60
C LYS A 120 -29.97 -13.06 -9.84
N ALA A 121 -29.66 -14.03 -10.71
CA ALA A 121 -30.53 -15.19 -10.97
C ALA A 121 -30.72 -16.06 -9.72
N ILE A 122 -29.65 -16.33 -8.95
CA ILE A 122 -29.74 -17.06 -7.66
C ILE A 122 -30.66 -16.30 -6.70
N VAL A 123 -30.44 -14.99 -6.54
CA VAL A 123 -31.23 -14.15 -5.64
C VAL A 123 -32.72 -14.12 -6.01
N ARG A 124 -33.03 -14.00 -7.31
CA ARG A 124 -34.40 -14.01 -7.82
C ARG A 124 -35.10 -15.33 -7.52
N GLU A 125 -34.44 -16.45 -7.80
CA GLU A 125 -34.98 -17.79 -7.56
C GLU A 125 -35.28 -18.04 -6.06
N ILE A 126 -34.37 -17.61 -5.17
CA ILE A 126 -34.59 -17.70 -3.72
C ILE A 126 -35.74 -16.80 -3.26
N ALA A 127 -35.86 -15.58 -3.80
CA ALA A 127 -36.96 -14.68 -3.48
C ALA A 127 -38.34 -15.23 -3.95
N SER A 128 -38.40 -15.93 -5.09
CA SER A 128 -39.61 -16.62 -5.56
C SER A 128 -39.99 -17.85 -4.73
N MET A 129 -39.02 -18.49 -4.04
CA MET A 129 -39.31 -19.55 -3.05
C MET A 129 -39.89 -19.02 -1.72
N GLY A 130 -40.22 -17.72 -1.63
CA GLY A 130 -40.88 -17.14 -0.45
C GLY A 130 -39.93 -16.69 0.67
N PHE A 131 -38.64 -16.57 0.40
CA PHE A 131 -37.65 -16.06 1.36
C PHE A 131 -37.61 -14.52 1.38
N HIS A 132 -37.07 -13.96 2.46
CA HIS A 132 -36.38 -12.66 2.42
C HIS A 132 -34.88 -12.91 2.20
N VAL A 133 -34.28 -12.28 1.17
CA VAL A 133 -32.85 -12.46 0.85
C VAL A 133 -32.04 -11.29 1.37
N PHE A 134 -31.04 -11.57 2.20
CA PHE A 134 -30.09 -10.58 2.72
C PHE A 134 -28.70 -10.81 2.13
N LEU A 135 -28.26 -9.86 1.31
CA LEU A 135 -26.96 -9.91 0.64
C LEU A 135 -25.88 -9.22 1.47
N ALA A 136 -24.81 -9.95 1.79
CA ALA A 136 -23.68 -9.43 2.54
C ALA A 136 -22.41 -9.40 1.68
N VAL A 137 -21.81 -8.22 1.55
CA VAL A 137 -20.52 -8.06 0.87
C VAL A 137 -19.40 -8.35 1.87
N ASP A 138 -18.50 -9.27 1.54
CA ASP A 138 -17.33 -9.53 2.37
C ASP A 138 -16.40 -8.31 2.38
N GLU A 139 -16.06 -7.78 3.56
CA GLU A 139 -15.00 -6.76 3.73
C GLU A 139 -13.59 -7.35 3.53
N PHE A 140 -13.48 -8.66 3.39
CA PHE A 140 -12.21 -9.36 3.21
C PHE A 140 -12.28 -10.45 2.14
N SER A 141 -11.22 -10.51 1.33
CA SER A 141 -10.86 -11.73 0.61
C SER A 141 -9.45 -12.18 1.00
N TRP A 142 -9.30 -13.49 1.21
CA TRP A 142 -8.02 -14.12 1.51
C TRP A 142 -7.02 -13.91 0.38
N SER A 143 -7.41 -14.35 -0.82
CA SER A 143 -6.54 -14.43 -2.00
C SER A 143 -6.83 -13.36 -3.05
N LYS A 144 -8.04 -12.81 -3.14
CA LYS A 144 -8.38 -11.83 -4.17
C LYS A 144 -7.95 -10.41 -3.78
N SER A 145 -7.45 -9.66 -4.75
CA SER A 145 -7.36 -8.20 -4.64
C SER A 145 -8.67 -7.65 -5.20
N THR A 146 -9.50 -7.08 -4.32
CA THR A 146 -10.89 -6.68 -4.61
C THR A 146 -11.03 -5.18 -4.67
N GLN A 147 -12.04 -4.69 -5.38
CA GLN A 147 -12.42 -3.27 -5.31
C GLN A 147 -12.83 -2.87 -3.88
N PRO A 148 -12.74 -1.57 -3.50
CA PRO A 148 -13.20 -1.05 -2.22
C PRO A 148 -14.66 -1.43 -1.90
N TYR A 149 -14.97 -1.52 -0.60
CA TYR A 149 -16.26 -2.02 -0.10
C TYR A 149 -17.46 -1.23 -0.61
N LYS A 150 -17.43 0.10 -0.52
CA LYS A 150 -18.56 0.96 -0.92
C LYS A 150 -18.84 0.83 -2.43
N ILE A 151 -17.80 0.65 -3.27
CA ILE A 151 -17.94 0.36 -4.71
C ILE A 151 -18.66 -0.97 -4.95
N ARG A 152 -18.20 -2.07 -4.34
CA ARG A 152 -18.84 -3.39 -4.48
C ARG A 152 -20.27 -3.40 -3.96
N ARG A 153 -20.53 -2.72 -2.84
CA ARG A 153 -21.88 -2.54 -2.28
C ARG A 153 -22.79 -1.70 -3.19
N LYS A 154 -22.27 -0.65 -3.84
CA LYS A 154 -23.01 0.17 -4.83
C LYS A 154 -23.36 -0.63 -6.07
N ILE A 155 -22.42 -1.40 -6.62
CA ILE A 155 -22.67 -2.33 -7.74
C ILE A 155 -23.77 -3.33 -7.37
N MET A 156 -23.69 -3.94 -6.19
CA MET A 156 -24.70 -4.87 -5.70
C MET A 156 -26.07 -4.20 -5.53
N ALA A 157 -26.14 -2.99 -4.95
CA ALA A 157 -27.37 -2.22 -4.79
C ALA A 157 -28.06 -1.94 -6.13
N MET A 158 -27.31 -1.43 -7.11
CA MET A 158 -27.80 -1.21 -8.48
C MET A 158 -28.22 -2.51 -9.18
N SER A 159 -27.61 -3.64 -8.84
CA SER A 159 -27.94 -4.94 -9.44
C SER A 159 -29.27 -5.53 -8.95
N VAL A 160 -29.77 -5.17 -7.77
CA VAL A 160 -30.90 -5.85 -7.10
C VAL A 160 -32.03 -4.94 -6.63
N ALA A 161 -31.93 -3.63 -6.85
CA ALA A 161 -32.96 -2.67 -6.43
C ALA A 161 -34.35 -2.95 -7.02
N ASP A 162 -34.40 -3.51 -8.23
CA ASP A 162 -35.60 -3.97 -8.91
C ASP A 162 -36.29 -5.18 -8.23
N LEU A 163 -35.57 -5.95 -7.43
CA LEU A 163 -36.08 -7.19 -6.84
C LEU A 163 -36.81 -6.93 -5.50
N ASN A 164 -38.08 -7.30 -5.45
CA ASN A 164 -38.86 -7.34 -4.20
C ASN A 164 -38.29 -8.42 -3.25
N HIS A 165 -38.43 -8.22 -1.94
CA HIS A 165 -37.95 -9.13 -0.87
C HIS A 165 -36.42 -9.35 -0.79
N VAL A 166 -35.63 -8.55 -1.51
CA VAL A 166 -34.16 -8.54 -1.46
C VAL A 166 -33.67 -7.29 -0.74
N PHE A 167 -32.72 -7.46 0.18
CA PHE A 167 -32.14 -6.41 1.01
C PHE A 167 -30.62 -6.56 1.09
N LEU A 168 -29.92 -5.48 1.40
CA LEU A 168 -28.49 -5.54 1.74
C LEU A 168 -28.35 -5.67 3.25
N PHE A 169 -27.49 -6.57 3.72
CA PHE A 169 -27.22 -6.71 5.14
C PHE A 169 -26.49 -5.46 5.69
N PRO A 170 -26.73 -5.05 6.96
CA PRO A 170 -26.07 -3.89 7.57
C PRO A 170 -24.53 -4.02 7.58
N VAL A 171 -23.82 -2.92 7.34
CA VAL A 171 -22.34 -2.90 7.30
C VAL A 171 -21.72 -2.95 8.70
N GLU A 172 -22.47 -2.52 9.70
CA GLU A 172 -22.15 -2.52 11.13
C GLU A 172 -22.19 -3.92 11.76
N ILE A 173 -22.62 -4.93 10.99
CA ILE A 173 -22.67 -6.33 11.39
C ILE A 173 -21.83 -7.14 10.38
N PRO A 174 -20.49 -7.04 10.42
CA PRO A 174 -19.65 -7.95 9.64
C PRO A 174 -19.91 -9.38 10.12
N VAL A 175 -20.02 -10.31 9.16
CA VAL A 175 -20.25 -11.74 9.43
C VAL A 175 -19.15 -12.55 8.75
N ASN A 176 -18.25 -13.10 9.55
CA ASN A 176 -17.31 -14.11 9.09
C ASN A 176 -17.92 -15.50 9.31
N ILE A 177 -18.19 -16.24 8.22
CA ILE A 177 -18.76 -17.59 8.29
C ILE A 177 -17.86 -18.63 9.01
N ALA A 178 -16.59 -18.31 9.26
CA ALA A 178 -15.69 -19.12 10.09
C ALA A 178 -15.73 -18.74 11.59
N CYS A 179 -16.47 -17.70 11.99
CA CYS A 179 -16.56 -17.21 13.36
C CYS A 179 -17.90 -17.61 14.02
N PRO A 180 -17.92 -18.51 15.01
CA PRO A 180 -19.17 -18.91 15.68
C PRO A 180 -19.89 -17.75 16.40
N LYS A 181 -19.16 -16.73 16.87
CA LYS A 181 -19.76 -15.55 17.52
C LYS A 181 -20.49 -14.65 16.54
N ASP A 182 -19.96 -14.49 15.33
CA ASP A 182 -20.60 -13.71 14.26
C ASP A 182 -21.88 -14.42 13.78
N LEU A 183 -21.84 -15.76 13.69
CA LEU A 183 -22.98 -16.59 13.34
C LEU A 183 -24.06 -16.63 14.44
N GLU A 184 -23.67 -16.66 15.72
CA GLU A 184 -24.60 -16.47 16.85
C GLU A 184 -25.29 -15.09 16.76
N ARG A 185 -24.52 -14.03 16.46
CA ARG A 185 -25.06 -12.67 16.24
C ARG A 185 -25.98 -12.60 15.02
N LEU A 186 -25.65 -13.29 13.93
CA LEU A 186 -26.50 -13.37 12.73
C LEU A 186 -27.88 -13.96 13.06
N ARG A 187 -27.94 -15.03 13.87
CA ARG A 187 -29.22 -15.57 14.37
C ARG A 187 -29.96 -14.58 15.26
N ALA A 188 -29.25 -13.87 16.13
CA ALA A 188 -29.85 -12.86 17.01
C ALA A 188 -30.47 -11.67 16.24
N CYS A 189 -30.09 -11.44 14.97
CA CYS A 189 -30.77 -10.48 14.09
C CYS A 189 -32.17 -10.94 13.63
N PHE A 190 -32.47 -12.24 13.72
CA PHE A 190 -33.68 -12.87 13.20
C PHE A 190 -34.27 -13.85 14.24
N PRO A 191 -34.74 -13.36 15.41
CA PRO A 191 -35.06 -14.22 16.56
C PRO A 191 -36.25 -15.17 16.34
N ASP A 192 -37.20 -14.80 15.48
CA ASP A 192 -38.42 -15.56 15.18
C ASP A 192 -38.32 -16.38 13.87
N GLU A 193 -37.21 -16.29 13.15
CA GLU A 193 -37.11 -16.70 11.74
C GLU A 193 -35.86 -17.57 11.51
N GLU A 194 -35.98 -18.61 10.67
CA GLU A 194 -34.86 -19.50 10.40
C GLU A 194 -33.95 -18.93 9.29
N VAL A 195 -32.65 -18.87 9.56
CA VAL A 195 -31.62 -18.29 8.66
C VAL A 195 -30.91 -19.39 7.88
N TYR A 196 -31.07 -19.36 6.56
CA TYR A 196 -30.45 -20.27 5.59
C TYR A 196 -29.20 -19.62 5.01
N ILE A 197 -28.09 -20.35 5.00
CA ILE A 197 -26.84 -19.89 4.39
C ILE A 197 -26.84 -20.24 2.89
N VAL A 198 -26.76 -19.23 2.03
CA VAL A 198 -26.63 -19.42 0.59
C VAL A 198 -25.15 -19.59 0.22
N ALA A 199 -24.80 -20.73 -0.37
CA ALA A 199 -23.42 -21.06 -0.73
C ALA A 199 -23.31 -21.80 -2.06
N GLY A 200 -22.18 -21.64 -2.75
CA GLY A 200 -21.84 -22.48 -3.90
C GLY A 200 -21.31 -23.83 -3.45
N SER A 201 -21.54 -24.90 -4.22
CA SER A 201 -21.01 -26.23 -3.89
C SER A 201 -19.48 -26.27 -3.75
N ASP A 202 -18.77 -25.42 -4.50
CA ASP A 202 -17.32 -25.22 -4.40
C ASP A 202 -16.88 -24.53 -3.09
N VAL A 203 -17.73 -23.66 -2.52
CA VAL A 203 -17.48 -23.02 -1.22
C VAL A 203 -17.61 -24.03 -0.09
N VAL A 204 -18.64 -24.89 -0.14
CA VAL A 204 -18.86 -25.96 0.86
C VAL A 204 -17.71 -26.98 0.84
N GLU A 205 -17.20 -27.33 -0.34
CA GLU A 205 -16.09 -28.28 -0.50
C GLU A 205 -14.71 -27.71 -0.11
N HIS A 206 -14.47 -26.41 -0.29
CA HIS A 206 -13.11 -25.85 -0.20
C HIS A 206 -12.89 -24.80 0.90
N ALA A 207 -13.92 -24.11 1.39
CA ALA A 207 -13.72 -23.04 2.37
C ALA A 207 -13.35 -23.61 3.75
N SER A 208 -12.44 -22.91 4.45
CA SER A 208 -11.93 -23.33 5.77
C SER A 208 -13.04 -23.49 6.82
N ALA A 209 -14.13 -22.72 6.71
CA ALA A 209 -15.29 -22.81 7.60
C ALA A 209 -15.97 -24.20 7.59
N TYR A 210 -16.04 -24.86 6.43
CA TYR A 210 -16.61 -26.21 6.26
C TYR A 210 -15.58 -27.35 6.43
N ARG A 211 -14.29 -27.00 6.44
CA ARG A 211 -13.19 -27.93 6.75
C ARG A 211 -12.95 -28.08 8.25
N ALA A 212 -13.34 -27.10 9.05
CA ALA A 212 -13.32 -27.20 10.51
C ALA A 212 -14.33 -28.24 11.01
N ALA A 213 -14.10 -28.82 12.19
CA ALA A 213 -15.07 -29.71 12.81
C ALA A 213 -16.37 -28.94 13.19
N PRO A 214 -17.55 -29.56 13.07
CA PRO A 214 -18.80 -28.96 13.54
C PRO A 214 -18.74 -28.60 15.04
N ALA A 215 -19.09 -27.36 15.36
CA ALA A 215 -19.14 -26.82 16.72
C ALA A 215 -20.43 -26.01 16.94
N LYS A 216 -20.75 -25.70 18.20
CA LYS A 216 -21.90 -24.84 18.55
C LYS A 216 -21.80 -23.50 17.81
N HIS A 217 -22.88 -23.11 17.13
CA HIS A 217 -22.96 -21.91 16.28
C HIS A 217 -21.98 -21.86 15.10
N SER A 218 -21.32 -22.98 14.75
CA SER A 218 -20.56 -23.07 13.50
C SER A 218 -21.48 -23.13 12.27
N ILE A 219 -20.92 -22.87 11.09
CA ILE A 219 -21.66 -22.82 9.82
C ILE A 219 -22.49 -24.09 9.55
N HIS A 220 -21.95 -25.25 9.91
CA HIS A 220 -22.58 -26.58 9.86
C HIS A 220 -23.96 -26.67 10.53
N THR A 221 -24.19 -25.82 11.54
CA THR A 221 -25.43 -25.81 12.32
C THR A 221 -26.55 -24.99 11.68
N PHE A 222 -26.33 -24.36 10.52
CA PHE A 222 -27.37 -23.66 9.77
C PHE A 222 -27.98 -24.58 8.71
N PRO A 223 -29.27 -24.41 8.36
CA PRO A 223 -29.75 -24.91 7.08
C PRO A 223 -29.09 -24.13 5.94
N HIS A 224 -29.03 -24.73 4.76
CA HIS A 224 -28.32 -24.19 3.61
C HIS A 224 -29.19 -24.14 2.35
N ILE A 225 -28.91 -23.17 1.48
CA ILE A 225 -29.32 -23.19 0.08
C ILE A 225 -28.04 -23.34 -0.74
N ILE A 226 -27.79 -24.55 -1.26
CA ILE A 226 -26.59 -24.84 -2.06
C ILE A 226 -26.95 -24.79 -3.53
N PHE A 227 -26.25 -23.94 -4.29
CA PHE A 227 -26.29 -23.95 -5.74
C PHE A 227 -25.10 -24.73 -6.31
N ALA A 228 -25.39 -25.69 -7.19
CA ALA A 228 -24.36 -26.49 -7.85
C ALA A 228 -23.62 -25.65 -8.91
N ARG A 229 -22.28 -25.74 -8.95
CA ARG A 229 -21.46 -25.23 -10.06
C ARG A 229 -20.98 -26.38 -10.93
N ASN A 230 -20.97 -26.18 -12.25
CA ASN A 230 -20.29 -27.06 -13.19
C ASN A 230 -18.83 -26.61 -13.36
N THR A 231 -17.90 -27.57 -13.46
CA THR A 231 -16.52 -27.29 -13.86
C THR A 231 -16.44 -27.07 -15.37
N GLU A 232 -15.64 -26.09 -15.81
CA GLU A 232 -15.43 -25.80 -17.23
C GLU A 232 -14.88 -27.05 -17.94
N GLY A 233 -15.70 -27.71 -18.77
CA GLY A 233 -15.32 -28.78 -19.68
C GLY A 233 -15.71 -30.23 -19.32
N SER A 234 -16.23 -30.52 -18.12
CA SER A 234 -16.50 -31.92 -17.69
C SER A 234 -17.96 -32.38 -17.89
N GLY A 235 -18.93 -31.46 -17.84
CA GLY A 235 -20.36 -31.79 -17.88
C GLY A 235 -20.89 -32.56 -16.66
N THR A 236 -20.03 -32.90 -15.70
CA THR A 236 -20.38 -33.60 -14.46
C THR A 236 -20.63 -32.62 -13.32
N ARG A 237 -21.60 -32.96 -12.46
CA ARG A 237 -21.97 -32.12 -11.31
C ARG A 237 -20.83 -32.08 -10.30
N ASN A 238 -20.29 -30.89 -10.01
CA ASN A 238 -19.50 -30.70 -8.79
C ASN A 238 -20.47 -30.50 -7.60
N LEU A 239 -21.01 -31.62 -7.12
CA LEU A 239 -21.57 -31.70 -5.77
C LEU A 239 -20.41 -31.70 -4.77
N PRO A 240 -20.60 -31.23 -3.52
CA PRO A 240 -19.65 -31.48 -2.45
C PRO A 240 -19.45 -32.98 -2.26
N SER A 241 -18.27 -33.36 -1.80
CA SER A 241 -17.96 -34.72 -1.37
C SER A 241 -18.95 -35.20 -0.30
N GLU A 242 -19.18 -36.53 -0.22
CA GLU A 242 -20.02 -37.10 0.85
C GLU A 242 -19.49 -36.71 2.24
N GLU A 243 -18.17 -36.58 2.40
CA GLU A 243 -17.55 -36.09 3.62
C GLU A 243 -17.95 -34.63 3.93
N ALA A 244 -17.83 -33.70 2.97
CA ALA A 244 -18.24 -32.31 3.18
C ALA A 244 -19.75 -32.18 3.44
N PHE A 245 -20.57 -32.96 2.73
CA PHE A 245 -22.03 -32.97 2.90
C PHE A 245 -22.45 -33.54 4.26
N SER A 246 -21.85 -34.65 4.72
CA SER A 246 -22.17 -35.29 6.00
C SER A 246 -21.87 -34.43 7.24
N ARG A 247 -21.05 -33.38 7.10
CA ARG A 247 -20.79 -32.40 8.17
C ARG A 247 -21.91 -31.38 8.36
N LEU A 248 -22.81 -31.21 7.38
CA LEU A 248 -23.97 -30.31 7.49
C LEU A 248 -25.06 -30.98 8.35
N GLN A 249 -25.56 -30.25 9.36
CA GLN A 249 -26.40 -30.84 10.41
C GLN A 249 -27.91 -30.58 10.24
N ASN A 250 -28.29 -29.71 9.29
CA ASN A 250 -29.66 -29.23 9.09
C ASN A 250 -30.06 -29.25 7.60
N GLU A 251 -31.29 -28.83 7.27
CA GLU A 251 -31.87 -28.88 5.91
C GLU A 251 -30.94 -28.29 4.85
N VAL A 252 -30.80 -28.97 3.72
CA VAL A 252 -30.08 -28.48 2.54
C VAL A 252 -31.03 -28.41 1.34
N LEU A 253 -31.35 -27.19 0.93
CA LEU A 253 -32.13 -26.91 -0.28
C LEU A 253 -31.18 -26.80 -1.48
N TRP A 254 -31.46 -27.56 -2.53
CA TRP A 254 -30.65 -27.56 -3.75
C TRP A 254 -31.25 -26.64 -4.81
N LEU A 255 -30.45 -25.66 -5.24
CA LEU A 255 -30.82 -24.69 -6.28
C LEU A 255 -30.06 -24.98 -7.57
N ARG A 256 -30.75 -24.92 -8.70
CA ARG A 256 -30.17 -25.08 -10.04
C ARG A 256 -30.47 -23.88 -10.90
N LEU A 257 -29.44 -23.25 -11.45
CA LEU A 257 -29.57 -22.21 -12.45
C LEU A 257 -29.75 -22.81 -13.86
N PRO A 258 -30.40 -22.08 -14.79
CA PRO A 258 -30.25 -22.33 -16.21
C PRO A 258 -28.78 -22.21 -16.65
N ALA A 259 -28.33 -23.10 -17.55
CA ALA A 259 -26.93 -23.20 -18.00
C ALA A 259 -26.33 -21.88 -18.53
N TYR A 260 -27.17 -20.97 -19.05
CA TYR A 260 -26.80 -19.61 -19.44
C TYR A 260 -26.09 -18.84 -18.31
N TYR A 261 -26.68 -18.86 -17.10
CA TYR A 261 -26.19 -18.12 -15.94
C TYR A 261 -24.98 -18.77 -15.25
N GLU A 262 -24.80 -20.09 -15.39
CA GLU A 262 -23.68 -20.83 -14.77
C GLU A 262 -22.31 -20.29 -15.21
N THR A 263 -22.21 -19.76 -16.44
CA THR A 263 -20.96 -19.24 -17.02
C THR A 263 -20.63 -17.78 -16.61
N MET A 264 -21.48 -17.14 -15.79
CA MET A 264 -21.41 -15.71 -15.46
C MET A 264 -20.67 -15.40 -14.16
N SER A 265 -19.36 -15.66 -14.13
CA SER A 265 -18.52 -15.42 -12.95
C SER A 265 -17.92 -13.99 -12.89
N SER A 266 -17.72 -13.48 -11.68
CA SER A 266 -17.00 -12.22 -11.44
C SER A 266 -15.58 -12.25 -12.05
N THR A 267 -14.91 -13.41 -12.01
CA THR A 267 -13.61 -13.63 -12.66
C THR A 267 -13.67 -13.40 -14.17
N ARG A 268 -14.74 -13.86 -14.85
CA ARG A 268 -14.95 -13.63 -16.28
C ARG A 268 -15.20 -12.15 -16.58
N ILE A 269 -15.99 -11.46 -15.76
CA ILE A 269 -16.23 -10.01 -15.89
C ILE A 269 -14.90 -9.25 -15.81
N ARG A 270 -14.10 -9.49 -14.76
CA ARG A 270 -12.80 -8.83 -14.59
C ARG A 270 -11.81 -9.13 -15.72
N ARG A 271 -11.77 -10.38 -16.21
CA ARG A 271 -10.98 -10.77 -17.39
C ARG A 271 -11.45 -10.03 -18.64
N ASN A 272 -12.75 -9.89 -18.86
CA ASN A 272 -13.30 -9.16 -20.00
C ASN A 272 -12.94 -7.67 -19.94
N VAL A 273 -13.16 -6.99 -18.80
CA VAL A 273 -12.80 -5.57 -18.63
C VAL A 273 -11.31 -5.34 -18.88
N SER A 274 -10.44 -6.11 -18.24
CA SER A 274 -8.98 -6.02 -18.46
C SER A 274 -8.54 -6.35 -19.89
N ALA A 275 -9.31 -7.17 -20.61
CA ALA A 275 -9.08 -7.48 -22.04
C ALA A 275 -9.81 -6.52 -23.00
N ASN A 276 -10.44 -5.45 -22.49
CA ASN A 276 -11.25 -4.50 -23.26
C ASN A 276 -12.36 -5.18 -24.09
N LYS A 277 -13.02 -6.19 -23.49
CA LYS A 277 -14.17 -6.90 -24.03
C LYS A 277 -15.46 -6.43 -23.34
N ASP A 278 -16.57 -6.57 -24.06
CA ASP A 278 -17.89 -6.26 -23.54
C ASP A 278 -18.26 -7.13 -22.32
N ILE A 279 -19.10 -6.57 -21.44
CA ILE A 279 -19.64 -7.25 -20.24
C ILE A 279 -21.17 -7.11 -20.09
N GLY A 280 -21.88 -6.56 -21.09
CA GLY A 280 -23.33 -6.33 -21.02
C GLY A 280 -24.14 -7.62 -20.83
N ASP A 281 -23.68 -8.74 -21.39
CA ASP A 281 -24.26 -10.06 -21.15
C ASP A 281 -23.98 -10.63 -19.73
N LEU A 282 -23.20 -9.94 -18.88
CA LEU A 282 -22.72 -10.45 -17.59
C LEU A 282 -23.18 -9.63 -16.38
N VAL A 283 -23.58 -8.36 -16.56
CA VAL A 283 -24.01 -7.40 -15.52
C VAL A 283 -25.19 -6.56 -16.02
N GLU A 284 -25.88 -5.86 -15.11
CA GLU A 284 -26.89 -4.87 -15.50
C GLU A 284 -26.27 -3.70 -16.29
N SER A 285 -26.99 -3.09 -17.22
CA SER A 285 -26.49 -2.00 -18.06
C SER A 285 -26.00 -0.78 -17.26
N VAL A 286 -26.73 -0.41 -16.20
CA VAL A 286 -26.32 0.64 -15.25
C VAL A 286 -25.00 0.30 -14.52
N VAL A 287 -24.76 -0.99 -14.25
CA VAL A 287 -23.51 -1.47 -13.64
C VAL A 287 -22.38 -1.48 -14.66
N GLN A 288 -22.66 -1.82 -15.93
CA GLN A 288 -21.69 -1.75 -17.01
C GLN A 288 -21.18 -0.32 -17.20
N ASN A 289 -22.08 0.66 -17.29
CA ASN A 289 -21.71 2.08 -17.43
C ASN A 289 -20.88 2.55 -16.23
N TYR A 290 -21.32 2.25 -15.00
CA TYR A 290 -20.56 2.58 -13.79
C TYR A 290 -19.14 1.99 -13.75
N ILE A 291 -18.97 0.75 -14.21
CA ILE A 291 -17.66 0.09 -14.31
C ILE A 291 -16.78 0.79 -15.36
N TYR A 292 -17.34 1.15 -16.51
CA TYR A 292 -16.59 1.77 -17.61
C TYR A 292 -16.23 3.23 -17.35
N GLU A 293 -17.15 4.04 -16.83
CA GLU A 293 -16.94 5.47 -16.54
C GLU A 293 -15.89 5.68 -15.45
N LEU A 294 -15.89 4.85 -14.40
CA LEU A 294 -14.89 4.89 -13.32
C LEU A 294 -13.64 4.03 -13.62
N GLY A 295 -13.57 3.35 -14.76
CA GLY A 295 -12.45 2.47 -15.13
C GLY A 295 -12.22 1.28 -14.19
N LEU A 296 -13.23 0.87 -13.40
CA LEU A 296 -13.11 -0.19 -12.39
C LEU A 296 -12.66 -1.51 -13.02
N TYR A 297 -11.89 -2.32 -12.28
CA TYR A 297 -11.37 -3.63 -12.73
C TYR A 297 -10.36 -3.57 -13.89
N THR A 298 -9.98 -2.37 -14.37
CA THR A 298 -9.07 -2.23 -15.51
C THR A 298 -7.62 -2.43 -15.07
N MET A 299 -6.99 -3.50 -15.60
CA MET A 299 -5.63 -3.91 -15.24
C MET A 299 -5.44 -4.23 -13.74
N ASP A 300 -6.52 -4.43 -12.99
CA ASP A 300 -6.46 -4.80 -11.57
C ASP A 300 -6.13 -6.29 -11.41
N PRO A 301 -5.10 -6.65 -10.63
CA PRO A 301 -4.75 -8.05 -10.41
C PRO A 301 -5.90 -8.77 -9.72
N ILE A 302 -6.29 -9.95 -10.21
CA ILE A 302 -7.41 -10.72 -9.63
C ILE A 302 -7.06 -11.21 -8.22
N TYR A 303 -5.78 -11.48 -7.97
CA TYR A 303 -5.25 -11.96 -6.71
C TYR A 303 -4.33 -10.92 -6.05
N LYS A 304 -4.23 -10.97 -4.72
CA LYS A 304 -3.20 -10.24 -3.99
C LYS A 304 -1.83 -10.65 -4.52
N ARG A 305 -0.91 -9.69 -4.60
CA ARG A 305 0.45 -9.97 -5.07
C ARG A 305 1.23 -10.66 -3.95
N ALA A 306 2.16 -11.55 -4.32
CA ALA A 306 3.25 -11.84 -3.42
C ALA A 306 4.03 -10.56 -3.14
N ALA A 307 4.70 -10.46 -1.99
CA ALA A 307 5.54 -9.31 -1.71
C ALA A 307 6.62 -9.21 -2.79
N ARG A 308 6.75 -8.05 -3.42
CA ARG A 308 7.93 -7.79 -4.24
C ARG A 308 9.08 -7.42 -3.30
N VAL A 309 10.14 -8.21 -3.39
CA VAL A 309 11.25 -8.21 -2.45
C VAL A 309 12.56 -8.38 -3.21
N ARG A 310 13.57 -7.61 -2.81
CA ARG A 310 14.97 -7.96 -3.05
C ARG A 310 15.37 -8.82 -1.86
N MET A 311 15.63 -10.11 -2.08
CA MET A 311 16.01 -11.07 -1.03
C MET A 311 17.49 -10.87 -0.67
N ILE A 312 17.76 -9.69 -0.11
CA ILE A 312 19.08 -9.24 0.33
C ILE A 312 19.09 -9.28 1.85
N ASP A 313 19.86 -10.23 2.39
CA ASP A 313 20.22 -10.21 3.80
C ASP A 313 21.51 -9.40 4.00
N THR A 314 21.75 -8.98 5.23
CA THR A 314 22.94 -8.21 5.59
C THR A 314 23.64 -8.79 6.80
N CYS A 315 24.86 -9.27 6.56
CA CYS A 315 25.74 -9.78 7.59
C CYS A 315 26.66 -8.65 8.05
N ARG A 316 26.61 -8.28 9.33
CA ARG A 316 27.64 -7.47 9.99
C ARG A 316 28.69 -8.39 10.60
N SER A 317 29.96 -8.08 10.40
CA SER A 317 31.06 -8.61 11.21
C SER A 317 31.89 -7.48 11.79
N ASP A 318 32.20 -7.57 13.09
CA ASP A 318 33.06 -6.62 13.80
C ASP A 318 34.56 -6.85 13.48
N HIS A 319 34.91 -7.98 12.87
CA HIS A 319 36.23 -8.29 12.35
C HIS A 319 36.15 -8.96 10.98
N LEU A 320 36.97 -8.54 10.02
CA LEU A 320 37.05 -9.20 8.71
C LEU A 320 37.75 -10.56 8.84
N GLU A 321 36.95 -11.64 8.82
CA GLU A 321 37.45 -13.01 8.92
C GLU A 321 38.27 -13.42 7.67
N PRO A 322 39.32 -14.25 7.80
CA PRO A 322 40.17 -14.65 6.67
C PRO A 322 39.44 -15.38 5.53
N ASP A 323 38.38 -16.13 5.84
CA ASP A 323 37.57 -16.83 4.85
C ASP A 323 36.67 -15.84 4.07
N LEU A 324 36.04 -14.89 4.77
CA LEU A 324 35.25 -13.82 4.15
C LEU A 324 36.13 -12.88 3.29
N ALA A 325 37.35 -12.57 3.75
CA ALA A 325 38.31 -11.80 2.97
C ALA A 325 38.68 -12.52 1.66
N ARG A 326 38.84 -13.85 1.69
CA ARG A 326 39.07 -14.67 0.49
C ARG A 326 37.84 -14.71 -0.41
N GLU A 327 36.64 -14.83 0.12
CA GLU A 327 35.38 -14.80 -0.65
C GLU A 327 35.21 -13.45 -1.38
N LEU A 328 35.43 -12.33 -0.67
CA LEU A 328 35.39 -10.98 -1.25
C LEU A 328 36.44 -10.79 -2.35
N ALA A 329 37.68 -11.23 -2.13
CA ALA A 329 38.76 -11.11 -3.13
C ALA A 329 38.54 -11.98 -4.38
N LEU A 330 37.89 -13.15 -4.23
CA LEU A 330 37.45 -13.98 -5.37
C LEU A 330 36.28 -13.34 -6.13
N ARG A 331 35.37 -12.67 -5.42
CA ARG A 331 34.16 -12.06 -5.99
C ARG A 331 34.40 -10.73 -6.68
N PHE A 332 35.29 -9.90 -6.12
CA PHE A 332 35.65 -8.56 -6.56
C PHE A 332 37.18 -8.51 -6.76
N PRO A 333 37.69 -8.98 -7.92
CA PRO A 333 39.14 -9.09 -8.15
C PRO A 333 39.82 -7.72 -8.16
N ALA A 334 41.13 -7.70 -7.92
CA ALA A 334 41.91 -6.45 -7.76
C ALA A 334 41.88 -5.50 -8.97
N SER A 335 41.48 -5.95 -10.16
CA SER A 335 41.19 -5.08 -11.32
C SER A 335 39.94 -4.20 -11.17
N MET A 336 39.13 -4.42 -10.13
CA MET A 336 38.01 -3.58 -9.69
C MET A 336 38.31 -2.86 -8.36
N LEU A 337 39.51 -3.02 -7.80
CA LEU A 337 39.96 -2.30 -6.61
C LEU A 337 40.83 -1.09 -7.02
N PRO A 338 40.86 -0.01 -6.22
CA PRO A 338 41.71 1.13 -6.52
C PRO A 338 43.20 0.73 -6.48
N ALA A 339 43.96 1.25 -7.45
CA ALA A 339 45.40 1.05 -7.49
C ALA A 339 46.07 1.79 -6.32
N HIS A 340 46.62 1.06 -5.36
CA HIS A 340 47.55 1.62 -4.38
C HIS A 340 48.88 1.94 -5.07
N GLU A 341 49.02 3.17 -5.57
CA GLU A 341 50.35 3.72 -5.80
C GLU A 341 50.99 4.03 -4.44
N THR A 342 51.95 3.21 -4.04
CA THR A 342 52.89 3.54 -2.97
C THR A 342 53.98 4.47 -3.53
N PRO A 343 54.13 5.71 -3.03
CA PRO A 343 55.23 6.56 -3.46
C PRO A 343 56.55 5.97 -2.95
N ALA A 344 57.37 5.45 -3.87
CA ALA A 344 58.71 4.99 -3.55
C ALA A 344 59.61 6.20 -3.26
N HIS A 345 59.70 6.61 -2.00
CA HIS A 345 60.69 7.58 -1.56
C HIS A 345 62.11 6.97 -1.66
N ALA A 346 62.80 7.29 -2.75
CA ALA A 346 64.20 6.97 -2.92
C ALA A 346 65.05 7.80 -1.95
N VAL A 347 65.70 7.13 -1.01
CA VAL A 347 66.81 7.68 -0.22
C VAL A 347 68.09 7.50 -1.06
N PRO A 348 68.91 8.55 -1.28
CA PRO A 348 70.19 8.40 -1.97
C PRO A 348 71.22 7.77 -1.02
N ASP A 349 71.78 6.63 -1.42
CA ASP A 349 72.77 5.89 -0.65
C ASP A 349 74.20 6.27 -1.10
N GLU A 350 74.99 6.90 -0.23
CA GLU A 350 76.40 7.21 -0.51
C GLU A 350 77.28 5.98 -0.25
N GLY A 351 77.79 5.38 -1.32
CA GLY A 351 78.56 4.14 -1.22
C GLY A 351 80.02 4.31 -0.79
N PHE A 352 80.52 3.35 -0.01
CA PHE A 352 81.95 2.98 0.04
C PHE A 352 82.12 1.45 0.02
N PRO A 353 83.15 0.87 -0.63
CA PRO A 353 83.15 -0.55 -0.99
C PRO A 353 84.15 -1.43 -0.21
N SER A 354 83.84 -2.72 -0.02
CA SER A 354 84.87 -3.75 0.21
C SER A 354 84.49 -5.21 -0.17
N ARG A 355 85.12 -5.68 -1.25
CA ARG A 355 85.82 -6.98 -1.42
C ARG A 355 85.16 -8.33 -1.03
N SER A 356 84.76 -9.04 -2.09
CA SER A 356 85.18 -10.42 -2.47
C SER A 356 85.01 -11.63 -1.53
N SER A 357 84.22 -12.58 -2.05
CA SER A 357 84.03 -14.04 -1.91
C SER A 357 85.28 -14.93 -1.62
N PRO A 358 85.23 -16.30 -1.50
CA PRO A 358 84.11 -17.23 -1.80
C PRO A 358 83.95 -18.54 -0.95
N ALA A 359 82.98 -19.37 -1.39
CA ALA A 359 82.96 -20.86 -1.42
C ALA A 359 82.26 -21.67 -0.29
N GLY A 360 81.40 -22.63 -0.71
CA GLY A 360 80.67 -23.55 0.18
C GLY A 360 79.56 -24.40 -0.48
N THR A 361 79.92 -25.35 -1.36
CA THR A 361 79.06 -26.42 -1.94
C THR A 361 78.77 -27.57 -0.94
N PHE A 362 77.77 -28.47 -1.00
CA PHE A 362 76.74 -29.00 -1.94
C PHE A 362 75.68 -29.80 -1.10
N PRO A 363 74.64 -30.50 -1.62
CA PRO A 363 73.67 -30.23 -2.70
C PRO A 363 72.18 -30.55 -2.30
N ALA A 364 71.27 -30.41 -3.25
CA ALA A 364 69.81 -30.60 -3.21
C ALA A 364 69.21 -31.88 -2.59
N HIS A 365 67.97 -31.74 -2.09
CA HIS A 365 66.88 -32.69 -2.36
C HIS A 365 65.57 -31.95 -2.70
N LYS A 366 64.84 -32.43 -3.71
CA LYS A 366 63.59 -31.83 -4.20
C LYS A 366 62.40 -32.19 -3.30
N LEU A 367 61.52 -31.22 -3.06
CA LEU A 367 60.08 -31.39 -3.06
C LEU A 367 59.47 -30.17 -3.76
N SER A 368 58.50 -30.41 -4.64
CA SER A 368 57.91 -29.40 -5.52
C SER A 368 56.50 -29.06 -5.07
N ASP A 369 56.28 -27.82 -4.66
CA ASP A 369 54.95 -27.18 -4.61
C ASP A 369 55.03 -25.89 -5.43
N ASP A 370 54.22 -25.80 -6.49
CA ASP A 370 54.18 -24.64 -7.38
C ASP A 370 53.42 -23.48 -6.71
N MET A 371 54.12 -22.72 -5.87
CA MET A 371 53.67 -21.40 -5.42
C MET A 371 53.74 -20.40 -6.59
N VAL A 372 52.72 -20.40 -7.46
CA VAL A 372 52.46 -19.26 -8.35
C VAL A 372 52.04 -18.08 -7.47
N SER A 373 52.94 -17.12 -7.37
CA SER A 373 52.82 -15.96 -6.47
C SER A 373 51.65 -15.05 -6.86
N ALA A 374 50.61 -15.01 -6.02
CA ALA A 374 49.59 -13.97 -6.05
C ALA A 374 50.15 -12.64 -5.49
N GLN A 375 51.02 -11.98 -6.26
CA GLN A 375 51.42 -10.60 -6.00
C GLN A 375 50.28 -9.67 -6.44
N GLY A 376 49.72 -8.89 -5.51
CA GLY A 376 48.62 -7.95 -5.77
C GLY A 376 47.35 -8.13 -4.92
N ALA A 377 47.42 -8.81 -3.76
CA ALA A 377 46.33 -8.77 -2.78
C ALA A 377 46.33 -7.43 -2.01
N PRO A 378 45.17 -6.81 -1.74
CA PRO A 378 45.10 -5.59 -0.94
C PRO A 378 45.55 -5.87 0.50
N VAL A 379 46.46 -5.05 1.03
CA VAL A 379 46.92 -5.13 2.43
C VAL A 379 45.85 -4.49 3.33
N LEU A 380 44.82 -5.26 3.62
CA LEU A 380 43.84 -4.94 4.67
C LEU A 380 44.54 -5.11 6.03
N PRO A 381 44.63 -4.07 6.88
CA PRO A 381 45.35 -4.16 8.15
C PRO A 381 44.68 -5.20 9.07
N PRO A 382 45.36 -6.30 9.45
CA PRO A 382 44.73 -7.35 10.24
C PRO A 382 44.47 -6.88 11.68
N GLY A 383 43.21 -6.73 12.07
CA GLY A 383 42.84 -6.61 13.49
C GLY A 383 41.55 -5.85 13.82
N GLN A 384 41.20 -4.80 13.07
CA GLN A 384 40.09 -3.89 13.46
C GLN A 384 39.16 -3.46 12.32
N THR A 385 39.32 -3.98 11.10
CA THR A 385 38.39 -3.72 9.99
C THR A 385 37.06 -4.45 10.21
N ARG A 386 35.98 -3.69 10.31
CA ARG A 386 34.59 -4.16 10.30
C ARG A 386 34.10 -4.31 8.87
N CYS A 387 33.08 -5.14 8.68
CA CYS A 387 32.47 -5.38 7.38
C CYS A 387 30.95 -5.46 7.46
N VAL A 388 30.28 -4.86 6.48
CA VAL A 388 28.85 -5.08 6.18
C VAL A 388 28.78 -5.73 4.81
N VAL A 389 28.19 -6.91 4.73
CA VAL A 389 28.09 -7.71 3.50
C VAL A 389 26.63 -7.88 3.12
N LEU A 390 26.32 -7.64 1.84
CA LEU A 390 25.04 -7.98 1.23
C LEU A 390 25.13 -9.36 0.59
N ARG A 391 24.24 -10.28 0.98
CA ARG A 391 24.09 -11.58 0.35
C ARG A 391 22.73 -11.70 -0.30
N ASN A 392 22.70 -12.23 -1.52
CA ASN A 392 21.47 -12.46 -2.26
C ASN A 392 21.00 -13.92 -2.08
N GLU A 393 19.99 -14.12 -1.23
CA GLU A 393 19.44 -15.46 -0.95
C GLU A 393 18.93 -16.17 -2.22
N SER A 394 18.55 -15.41 -3.26
CA SER A 394 18.05 -15.96 -4.53
C SER A 394 19.14 -16.47 -5.46
N ASP A 395 20.40 -16.04 -5.28
CA ASP A 395 21.57 -16.46 -6.05
C ASP A 395 22.53 -17.26 -5.15
N GLN A 396 22.01 -18.29 -4.47
CA GLN A 396 22.77 -19.21 -3.61
C GLN A 396 23.55 -18.51 -2.46
N ASP A 397 22.99 -17.44 -1.88
CA ASP A 397 23.59 -16.66 -0.78
C ASP A 397 24.92 -15.96 -1.14
N LYS A 398 25.13 -15.76 -2.45
CA LYS A 398 26.31 -15.10 -3.01
C LYS A 398 26.37 -13.63 -2.63
N ILE A 399 27.58 -13.15 -2.36
CA ILE A 399 27.84 -11.73 -2.11
C ILE A 399 27.54 -10.90 -3.35
N CYS A 400 26.69 -9.87 -3.20
CA CYS A 400 26.35 -8.89 -4.24
C CYS A 400 26.96 -7.50 -3.99
N GLY A 401 27.26 -7.15 -2.74
CA GLY A 401 27.97 -5.93 -2.35
C GLY A 401 28.53 -6.02 -0.93
N ALA A 402 29.48 -5.14 -0.59
CA ALA A 402 30.06 -5.05 0.75
C ALA A 402 30.63 -3.66 1.02
N VAL A 403 30.70 -3.27 2.30
CA VAL A 403 31.44 -2.08 2.76
C VAL A 403 32.43 -2.52 3.84
N LEU A 404 33.69 -2.12 3.67
CA LEU A 404 34.76 -2.27 4.66
C LEU A 404 34.99 -0.93 5.34
N TYR A 405 35.00 -0.93 6.67
CA TYR A 405 35.14 0.29 7.47
C TYR A 405 35.82 0.00 8.80
N HIS A 406 36.30 1.03 9.50
CA HIS A 406 36.88 0.89 10.83
C HIS A 406 36.52 2.07 11.74
N ASP A 407 36.62 1.88 13.06
CA ASP A 407 36.44 2.95 14.04
C ASP A 407 37.61 3.96 13.93
N LEU A 408 37.32 5.25 13.85
CA LEU A 408 38.33 6.31 13.80
C LEU A 408 38.67 6.77 15.23
N ALA A 409 39.84 6.39 15.75
CA ALA A 409 40.34 6.95 17.00
C ALA A 409 41.02 8.31 16.75
N VAL A 410 40.73 9.30 17.59
CA VAL A 410 41.29 10.68 17.49
C VAL A 410 42.83 10.71 17.53
N ARG A 411 43.45 9.68 18.12
CA ARG A 411 44.91 9.48 18.16
C ARG A 411 45.51 9.00 16.82
N GLU A 412 44.76 8.22 16.05
CA GLU A 412 45.16 7.61 14.77
C GLU A 412 44.86 8.52 13.56
N LEU A 413 44.21 9.68 13.79
CA LEU A 413 43.90 10.68 12.74
C LEU A 413 45.10 11.09 11.88
N LEU A 414 46.31 11.18 12.44
CA LEU A 414 47.50 11.53 11.67
C LEU A 414 47.95 10.39 10.74
N ASP A 415 47.80 9.13 11.18
CA ASP A 415 48.20 7.95 10.42
C ASP A 415 47.25 7.72 9.22
N GLU A 416 45.95 7.99 9.42
CA GLU A 416 44.93 7.97 8.36
C GLU A 416 45.06 9.15 7.38
N CYS A 417 45.18 10.39 7.90
CA CYS A 417 45.24 11.58 7.05
C CYS A 417 46.58 11.76 6.32
N LYS A 418 47.68 11.30 6.93
CA LYS A 418 49.08 11.52 6.51
C LYS A 418 49.47 13.01 6.37
N ASP A 419 48.67 13.90 6.95
CA ASP A 419 48.80 15.34 6.93
C ASP A 419 48.53 15.88 8.35
N ILE A 420 49.39 16.77 8.83
CA ILE A 420 49.36 17.32 10.20
C ILE A 420 48.28 18.38 10.36
N ASP A 421 48.13 19.26 9.37
CA ASP A 421 47.21 20.39 9.42
C ASP A 421 45.77 19.89 9.24
N LEU A 422 45.54 18.96 8.30
CA LEU A 422 44.25 18.27 8.16
C LEU A 422 43.87 17.48 9.42
N ALA A 423 44.83 16.79 10.04
CA ALA A 423 44.58 16.07 11.29
C ALA A 423 44.29 17.02 12.47
N ALA A 424 44.79 18.27 12.44
CA ALA A 424 44.41 19.30 13.42
C ALA A 424 42.99 19.82 13.15
N ASP A 425 42.66 20.10 11.89
CA ASP A 425 41.34 20.57 11.46
C ASP A 425 40.23 19.55 11.73
N LEU A 426 40.48 18.27 11.44
CA LEU A 426 39.53 17.19 11.74
C LEU A 426 39.33 17.00 13.25
N ARG A 427 40.36 17.20 14.09
CA ARG A 427 40.20 17.21 15.56
C ARG A 427 39.30 18.36 16.05
N GLY A 428 39.25 19.48 15.32
CA GLY A 428 38.34 20.59 15.62
C GLY A 428 36.91 20.38 15.14
N ARG A 429 36.71 19.61 14.05
CA ARG A 429 35.40 19.40 13.40
C ARG A 429 34.67 18.14 13.88
N ILE A 430 35.40 17.06 14.15
CA ILE A 430 34.86 15.77 14.57
C ILE A 430 34.62 15.77 16.09
N SER A 431 33.48 15.21 16.51
CA SER A 431 33.17 14.94 17.91
C SER A 431 32.36 13.64 18.03
N GLY A 432 32.51 12.94 19.16
CA GLY A 432 31.90 11.62 19.35
C GLY A 432 32.56 10.52 18.53
N ARG A 433 31.88 9.38 18.41
CA ARG A 433 32.38 8.19 17.70
C ARG A 433 32.28 8.39 16.19
N SER A 434 33.34 8.08 15.45
CA SER A 434 33.40 8.26 14.00
C SER A 434 33.98 7.02 13.31
N CYS A 435 33.71 6.85 12.03
CA CYS A 435 34.26 5.75 11.23
C CYS A 435 34.90 6.24 9.93
N VAL A 436 35.84 5.44 9.42
CA VAL A 436 36.40 5.59 8.07
C VAL A 436 35.89 4.44 7.21
N ILE A 437 35.26 4.76 6.09
CA ILE A 437 34.95 3.83 5.01
C ILE A 437 36.25 3.57 4.26
N SER A 438 36.74 2.34 4.32
CA SER A 438 37.98 1.92 3.65
C SER A 438 37.72 1.54 2.18
N GLN A 439 36.66 0.75 1.92
CA GLN A 439 36.29 0.31 0.57
C GLN A 439 34.78 0.11 0.44
N ILE A 440 34.26 0.35 -0.76
CA ILE A 440 32.87 0.10 -1.15
C ILE A 440 32.90 -0.85 -2.35
N LEU A 441 32.25 -2.01 -2.24
CA LEU A 441 32.27 -3.09 -3.22
C LEU A 441 30.84 -3.44 -3.63
N GLY A 442 30.64 -3.75 -4.91
CA GLY A 442 29.34 -4.19 -5.41
C GLY A 442 29.21 -4.05 -6.92
N GLU A 443 28.25 -4.78 -7.48
CA GLU A 443 27.92 -4.70 -8.91
C GLU A 443 26.82 -3.66 -9.19
N ALA A 444 26.85 -3.08 -10.40
CA ALA A 444 25.80 -2.20 -10.90
C ALA A 444 25.34 -2.68 -12.28
N ASP A 445 24.05 -2.99 -12.42
CA ASP A 445 23.45 -3.54 -13.66
C ASP A 445 22.71 -2.47 -14.50
N GLY A 446 22.73 -1.22 -14.04
CA GLY A 446 22.02 -0.08 -14.65
C GLY A 446 20.51 -0.03 -14.35
N MET A 447 20.01 -0.90 -13.48
CA MET A 447 18.71 -0.80 -12.80
C MET A 447 18.85 -0.70 -11.29
N HIS A 448 19.92 -1.28 -10.73
CA HIS A 448 20.32 -1.25 -9.33
C HIS A 448 21.82 -0.97 -9.23
N ASP A 449 22.26 -0.57 -8.04
CA ASP A 449 23.66 -0.46 -7.67
C ASP A 449 23.82 -1.07 -6.27
N GLU A 450 24.50 -2.20 -6.17
CA GLU A 450 24.66 -2.93 -4.91
C GLU A 450 25.61 -2.18 -3.96
N ARG A 451 26.52 -1.33 -4.48
CA ARG A 451 27.34 -0.43 -3.66
C ARG A 451 26.47 0.57 -2.89
N PHE A 452 25.42 1.08 -3.55
CA PHE A 452 24.45 1.98 -2.93
C PHE A 452 23.65 1.30 -1.83
N THR A 453 23.19 0.07 -2.08
CA THR A 453 22.49 -0.71 -1.04
C THR A 453 23.45 -1.01 0.13
N ALA A 454 24.70 -1.41 -0.15
CA ALA A 454 25.67 -1.77 0.90
C ALA A 454 26.07 -0.58 1.76
N LEU A 455 26.23 0.60 1.16
CA LEU A 455 26.51 1.85 1.88
C LEU A 455 25.31 2.32 2.72
N ALA A 456 24.07 2.21 2.20
CA ALA A 456 22.87 2.51 2.98
C ALA A 456 22.76 1.64 4.24
N GLU A 457 23.03 0.33 4.10
CA GLU A 457 22.99 -0.64 5.19
C GLU A 457 24.08 -0.39 6.24
N MET A 458 25.31 -0.12 5.81
CA MET A 458 26.40 0.26 6.71
C MET A 458 26.08 1.55 7.48
N LEU A 459 25.56 2.57 6.80
CA LEU A 459 25.18 3.84 7.44
C LEU A 459 24.00 3.67 8.41
N ALA A 460 23.05 2.76 8.13
CA ALA A 460 21.96 2.42 9.04
C ALA A 460 22.46 1.71 10.31
N ILE A 461 23.40 0.77 10.18
CA ILE A 461 24.07 0.13 11.33
C ILE A 461 24.84 1.16 12.15
N CYS A 462 25.56 2.08 11.50
CA CYS A 462 26.27 3.16 12.18
C CYS A 462 25.32 4.15 12.89
N GLN A 463 24.08 4.34 12.42
CA GLN A 463 23.05 5.09 13.15
C GLN A 463 22.62 4.40 14.46
N GLU A 464 22.41 3.08 14.41
CA GLU A 464 22.05 2.29 15.60
C GLU A 464 23.21 2.23 16.62
N GLU A 465 24.46 2.18 16.14
CA GLU A 465 25.67 2.20 16.97
C GLU A 465 26.11 3.58 17.47
N GLY A 466 25.38 4.65 17.14
CA GLY A 466 25.62 6.01 17.64
C GLY A 466 26.83 6.73 17.04
N TYR A 467 27.22 6.41 15.80
CA TYR A 467 28.26 7.15 15.09
C TYR A 467 27.79 8.57 14.75
N SER A 468 28.68 9.54 14.96
CA SER A 468 28.45 10.98 14.74
C SER A 468 28.96 11.45 13.37
N TYR A 469 29.99 10.81 12.81
CA TYR A 469 30.55 11.14 11.49
C TYR A 469 31.04 9.88 10.77
N ALA A 470 30.97 9.91 9.44
CA ALA A 470 31.67 8.96 8.56
C ALA A 470 32.58 9.71 7.59
N LEU A 471 33.77 9.16 7.36
CA LEU A 471 34.80 9.71 6.48
C LEU A 471 35.19 8.70 5.38
N HIS A 472 35.71 9.20 4.26
CA HIS A 472 36.28 8.37 3.21
C HIS A 472 37.38 9.12 2.46
N PHE A 473 38.63 8.66 2.56
CA PHE A 473 39.84 9.37 2.10
C PHE A 473 40.20 9.18 0.60
N HIS A 474 39.44 8.36 -0.13
CA HIS A 474 39.74 7.97 -1.52
C HIS A 474 38.49 8.12 -2.43
N GLY A 475 37.64 9.11 -2.15
CA GLY A 475 36.28 9.20 -2.69
C GLY A 475 36.12 9.67 -4.13
N SER A 476 37.20 9.92 -4.86
CA SER A 476 37.14 10.39 -6.25
C SER A 476 36.46 9.42 -7.21
N GLN A 477 36.49 8.10 -6.95
CA GLN A 477 35.80 7.09 -7.78
C GLN A 477 34.32 6.91 -7.43
N ASP A 478 33.94 7.06 -6.14
CA ASP A 478 32.58 6.88 -5.63
C ASP A 478 31.83 8.21 -5.41
N LYS A 479 32.29 9.31 -6.03
CA LYS A 479 31.74 10.66 -5.86
C LYS A 479 30.20 10.77 -5.95
N ASP A 480 29.58 10.31 -7.05
CA ASP A 480 28.11 10.35 -7.28
C ASP A 480 27.34 9.52 -6.23
N LEU A 481 27.99 8.49 -5.68
CA LEU A 481 27.46 7.65 -4.59
C LEU A 481 27.54 8.39 -3.25
N LEU A 482 28.67 9.01 -2.92
CA LEU A 482 28.90 9.74 -1.68
C LEU A 482 28.05 11.02 -1.60
N GLU A 483 28.00 11.80 -2.68
CA GLU A 483 27.12 12.98 -2.80
C GLU A 483 25.64 12.60 -2.60
N SER A 484 25.21 11.43 -3.08
CA SER A 484 23.84 10.91 -2.88
C SER A 484 23.46 10.65 -1.41
N PHE A 485 24.44 10.43 -0.51
CA PHE A 485 24.22 10.29 0.94
C PHE A 485 24.50 11.58 1.71
N GLY A 486 24.86 12.69 1.05
CA GLY A 486 25.14 13.98 1.69
C GLY A 486 26.58 14.16 2.18
N PHE A 487 27.51 13.28 1.79
CA PHE A 487 28.93 13.54 2.00
C PHE A 487 29.38 14.76 1.18
N LEU A 488 30.28 15.55 1.75
CA LEU A 488 30.95 16.66 1.07
C LEU A 488 32.47 16.47 1.12
N PRO A 489 33.22 16.93 0.10
CA PRO A 489 34.67 16.98 0.17
C PRO A 489 35.08 18.03 1.21
N ILE A 490 36.14 17.74 1.96
CA ILE A 490 36.76 18.73 2.84
C ILE A 490 37.49 19.76 1.96
N PRO A 491 37.30 21.08 2.15
CA PRO A 491 37.90 22.10 1.29
C PRO A 491 39.42 21.96 1.15
N ASP A 492 40.07 21.57 2.25
CA ASP A 492 41.51 21.47 2.41
C ASP A 492 42.07 20.11 1.91
N MET A 493 41.21 19.11 1.67
CA MET A 493 41.55 17.83 1.03
C MET A 493 40.37 17.29 0.20
N PRO A 494 40.29 17.62 -1.12
CA PRO A 494 39.16 17.21 -1.97
C PRO A 494 38.96 15.69 -2.14
N GLU A 495 39.98 14.89 -1.87
CA GLU A 495 39.92 13.42 -1.86
C GLU A 495 39.27 12.85 -0.59
N CYS A 496 39.20 13.64 0.50
CA CYS A 496 38.54 13.25 1.75
C CYS A 496 37.10 13.76 1.80
N TRP A 497 36.17 12.82 1.92
CA TRP A 497 34.74 13.04 1.99
C TRP A 497 34.24 12.81 3.41
N MET A 498 33.39 13.70 3.92
CA MET A 498 32.85 13.63 5.28
C MET A 498 31.34 13.88 5.29
N VAL A 499 30.62 13.20 6.17
CA VAL A 499 29.19 13.44 6.46
C VAL A 499 28.91 13.49 7.96
N ASP A 500 28.05 14.42 8.38
CA ASP A 500 27.49 14.52 9.73
C ASP A 500 26.29 13.57 9.87
N MET A 501 26.46 12.57 10.73
CA MET A 501 25.48 11.52 10.99
C MET A 501 24.56 11.84 12.17
N ARG A 502 24.74 12.95 12.89
CA ARG A 502 24.04 13.20 14.17
C ARG A 502 22.55 13.52 14.01
N HIS A 503 22.14 14.01 12.84
CA HIS A 503 20.76 14.44 12.58
C HIS A 503 20.30 14.06 11.15
N PRO A 504 20.21 12.77 10.82
CA PRO A 504 19.98 12.32 9.45
C PRO A 504 18.58 12.67 8.95
N LEU A 505 18.46 12.87 7.64
CA LEU A 505 17.21 12.88 6.91
C LEU A 505 16.98 11.48 6.32
N VAL A 506 15.82 10.87 6.58
CA VAL A 506 15.48 9.53 6.06
C VAL A 506 14.65 9.64 4.78
N LEU A 507 15.02 8.93 3.71
CA LEU A 507 14.32 8.96 2.43
C LEU A 507 13.88 7.55 2.02
N PHE A 508 12.57 7.34 1.89
CA PHE A 508 11.97 6.06 1.47
C PHE A 508 11.68 6.04 -0.03
N PHE A 509 12.11 4.97 -0.73
CA PHE A 509 11.81 4.75 -2.14
C PHE A 509 10.69 3.74 -2.32
N ASP A 510 9.47 4.22 -2.54
CA ASP A 510 8.25 3.41 -2.59
C ASP A 510 7.48 3.50 -3.93
N THR A 511 7.88 4.40 -4.85
CA THR A 511 7.24 4.60 -6.17
C THR A 511 6.96 3.30 -6.96
N PRO A 512 7.85 2.27 -6.98
CA PRO A 512 7.54 0.98 -7.58
C PRO A 512 6.19 0.38 -7.15
N SER A 513 5.81 0.53 -5.89
CA SER A 513 4.56 -0.03 -5.32
C SER A 513 3.29 0.58 -5.91
N PHE A 514 3.39 1.79 -6.48
CA PHE A 514 2.25 2.51 -7.06
C PHE A 514 1.99 2.16 -8.52
N ILE A 515 2.95 1.53 -9.23
CA ILE A 515 2.83 1.21 -10.65
C ILE A 515 2.25 -0.21 -10.83
N LYS A 516 1.25 -0.34 -11.71
CA LYS A 516 0.60 -1.62 -12.00
C LYS A 516 1.42 -2.50 -12.94
N ASP A 517 1.28 -3.82 -12.77
CA ASP A 517 1.79 -4.78 -13.74
C ASP A 517 1.03 -4.69 -15.08
N PRO A 518 1.70 -4.91 -16.22
CA PRO A 518 3.12 -5.25 -16.38
C PRO A 518 3.99 -4.01 -16.66
N PHE A 519 3.55 -2.80 -16.33
CA PHE A 519 4.32 -1.58 -16.60
C PHE A 519 5.57 -1.48 -15.71
N LEU A 520 5.44 -1.88 -14.44
CA LEU A 520 6.56 -1.94 -13.50
C LEU A 520 7.66 -2.94 -13.93
N GLU A 521 7.29 -3.95 -14.71
CA GLU A 521 8.21 -4.93 -15.28
C GLU A 521 8.84 -4.50 -16.61
N ASP A 522 8.46 -3.35 -17.17
CA ASP A 522 9.10 -2.82 -18.38
C ASP A 522 10.51 -2.30 -18.06
N PRO A 523 11.58 -2.83 -18.70
CA PRO A 523 12.97 -2.41 -18.44
C PRO A 523 13.22 -0.90 -18.61
N MET A 524 12.43 -0.22 -19.44
CA MET A 524 12.56 1.22 -19.65
C MET A 524 11.94 2.01 -18.49
N ILE A 525 10.81 1.54 -17.95
CA ILE A 525 10.19 2.17 -16.77
C ILE A 525 11.11 2.01 -15.56
N ARG A 526 11.69 0.82 -15.33
CA ARG A 526 12.70 0.61 -14.29
C ARG A 526 13.90 1.56 -14.44
N LYS A 527 14.45 1.74 -15.65
CA LYS A 527 15.54 2.69 -15.92
C LYS A 527 15.16 4.16 -15.67
N VAL A 528 13.92 4.55 -15.98
CA VAL A 528 13.43 5.91 -15.69
C VAL A 528 13.28 6.12 -14.19
N LEU A 529 12.73 5.14 -13.45
CA LEU A 529 12.64 5.18 -11.98
C LEU A 529 14.03 5.33 -11.34
N TRP A 530 15.01 4.48 -11.71
CA TRP A 530 16.38 4.56 -11.20
C TRP A 530 17.04 5.92 -11.45
N ARG A 531 16.85 6.48 -12.66
CA ARG A 531 17.35 7.83 -13.01
C ARG A 531 16.67 8.93 -12.18
N CYS A 532 15.36 8.86 -11.98
CA CYS A 532 14.61 9.82 -11.16
C CYS A 532 15.05 9.75 -9.69
N ASN A 533 15.15 8.54 -9.15
CA ASN A 533 15.67 8.24 -7.83
C ASN A 533 17.07 8.85 -7.59
N ARG A 534 18.01 8.70 -8.55
CA ARG A 534 19.34 9.31 -8.46
C ARG A 534 19.30 10.83 -8.41
N ARG A 535 18.44 11.47 -9.22
CA ARG A 535 18.23 12.93 -9.20
C ARG A 535 17.65 13.39 -7.85
N LEU A 536 16.70 12.62 -7.30
CA LEU A 536 16.08 12.92 -6.03
C LEU A 536 17.11 12.89 -4.89
N ARG A 537 17.94 11.85 -4.80
CA ARG A 537 19.00 11.75 -3.79
C ARG A 537 19.90 12.99 -3.74
N HIS A 538 20.45 13.40 -4.89
CA HIS A 538 21.31 14.57 -4.98
C HIS A 538 20.61 15.87 -4.56
N VAL A 539 19.36 16.09 -4.96
CA VAL A 539 18.66 17.33 -4.58
C VAL A 539 18.22 17.34 -3.11
N ILE A 540 17.95 16.17 -2.52
CA ILE A 540 17.67 16.02 -1.09
C ILE A 540 18.94 16.26 -0.25
N ALA A 541 20.11 15.76 -0.68
CA ALA A 541 21.40 16.07 -0.07
C ALA A 541 21.71 17.59 -0.08
N GLY A 542 21.28 18.29 -1.14
CA GLY A 542 21.39 19.75 -1.24
C GLY A 542 20.48 20.56 -0.29
N LEU A 543 19.51 19.95 0.40
CA LEU A 543 18.65 20.65 1.37
C LEU A 543 19.39 21.03 2.65
N PHE A 544 20.25 20.12 3.13
CA PHE A 544 21.03 20.26 4.36
C PHE A 544 22.46 19.78 4.07
N PRO A 545 23.29 20.59 3.39
CA PRO A 545 24.62 20.16 2.91
C PRO A 545 25.50 19.60 4.04
N GLY A 546 26.14 18.47 3.78
CA GLY A 546 27.03 17.79 4.74
C GLY A 546 26.32 16.93 5.79
N GLN A 547 24.99 16.82 5.76
CA GLN A 547 24.22 15.96 6.66
C GLN A 547 23.78 14.66 5.96
N LEU A 548 23.76 13.56 6.71
CA LEU A 548 23.41 12.25 6.17
C LEU A 548 21.98 12.20 5.63
N VAL A 549 21.85 11.79 4.37
CA VAL A 549 20.59 11.37 3.75
C VAL A 549 20.53 9.84 3.76
N LEU A 550 19.95 9.25 4.80
CA LEU A 550 19.80 7.81 4.91
C LEU A 550 18.66 7.33 3.99
N CYS A 551 19.06 6.75 2.85
CA CYS A 551 18.13 6.29 1.82
C CYS A 551 17.77 4.81 2.01
N LEU A 552 16.47 4.48 2.00
CA LEU A 552 15.96 3.13 2.26
C LEU A 552 15.13 2.61 1.08
N ASP A 553 15.54 1.46 0.53
CA ASP A 553 14.84 0.73 -0.52
C ASP A 553 13.66 -0.06 0.06
N SER A 554 12.44 0.18 -0.46
CA SER A 554 11.24 -0.54 0.02
C SER A 554 11.24 -2.02 -0.33
N GLU A 555 11.89 -2.48 -1.41
CA GLU A 555 11.96 -3.90 -1.76
C GLU A 555 12.87 -4.69 -0.80
N VAL A 556 13.95 -4.07 -0.30
CA VAL A 556 14.83 -4.64 0.74
C VAL A 556 14.14 -4.59 2.11
N MET A 557 13.52 -3.45 2.45
CA MET A 557 12.79 -3.30 3.71
C MET A 557 11.58 -4.25 3.81
N ASN A 558 10.85 -4.49 2.71
CA ASN A 558 9.74 -5.45 2.65
C ASN A 558 10.22 -6.88 2.97
N HIS A 559 11.36 -7.31 2.43
CA HIS A 559 11.94 -8.63 2.70
C HIS A 559 12.15 -8.85 4.20
N ARG A 560 12.80 -7.88 4.86
CA ARG A 560 13.11 -7.94 6.29
C ARG A 560 11.89 -7.82 7.18
N LEU A 561 10.92 -6.97 6.81
CA LEU A 561 9.62 -6.91 7.50
C LEU A 561 8.92 -8.27 7.49
N ILE A 562 8.94 -8.97 6.35
CA ILE A 562 8.34 -10.30 6.22
C ILE A 562 9.05 -11.32 7.10
N ARG A 563 10.39 -11.31 7.18
CA ARG A 563 11.14 -12.15 8.14
C ARG A 563 10.73 -11.84 9.58
N LEU A 564 10.70 -10.56 9.99
CA LEU A 564 10.24 -10.17 11.34
C LEU A 564 8.80 -10.58 11.67
N ILE A 565 7.90 -10.59 10.67
CA ILE A 565 6.50 -11.05 10.82
C ILE A 565 6.45 -12.57 10.97
N ILE A 566 7.20 -13.32 10.15
CA ILE A 566 7.28 -14.80 10.20
C ILE A 566 7.88 -15.26 11.54
N ASP A 567 9.00 -14.67 11.97
CA ASP A 567 9.61 -14.93 13.29
C ASP A 567 8.64 -14.66 14.45
N SER A 568 7.78 -13.65 14.28
CA SER A 568 6.78 -13.28 15.29
C SER A 568 5.50 -14.13 15.22
N ASN A 569 5.33 -14.96 14.18
CA ASN A 569 4.17 -15.81 13.93
C ASN A 569 4.59 -17.23 13.45
N PRO A 570 5.36 -17.98 14.25
CA PRO A 570 5.89 -19.28 13.84
C PRO A 570 4.79 -20.31 13.54
N ILE A 571 5.04 -21.18 12.57
CA ILE A 571 4.20 -22.35 12.26
C ILE A 571 4.82 -23.59 12.95
N PRO A 572 4.01 -24.51 13.51
CA PRO A 572 4.50 -25.81 13.98
C PRO A 572 5.29 -26.58 12.90
N PRO A 573 6.40 -27.26 13.25
CA PRO A 573 7.26 -27.92 12.26
C PRO A 573 6.59 -29.11 11.55
N VAL A 574 5.52 -29.67 12.11
CA VAL A 574 4.72 -30.73 11.49
C VAL A 574 3.62 -30.09 10.64
N GLN A 575 3.84 -30.03 9.32
CA GLN A 575 2.80 -29.69 8.36
C GLN A 575 2.03 -30.95 7.96
N TYR A 576 0.74 -30.98 8.28
CA TYR A 576 -0.19 -31.95 7.72
C TYR A 576 -0.47 -31.62 6.24
N THR A 577 -1.26 -32.46 5.55
CA THR A 577 -1.56 -32.34 4.11
C THR A 577 -2.26 -31.04 3.66
N ALA A 578 -2.62 -30.15 4.60
CA ALA A 578 -3.10 -28.81 4.34
C ALA A 578 -2.16 -27.76 4.96
N LYS A 579 -1.86 -26.68 4.22
CA LYS A 579 -1.02 -25.57 4.69
C LYS A 579 -1.59 -24.94 5.98
N THR A 580 -0.96 -25.21 7.12
CA THR A 580 -1.22 -24.51 8.37
C THR A 580 -0.75 -23.06 8.26
N LEU A 581 -1.54 -22.10 8.78
CA LEU A 581 -1.13 -20.71 8.93
C LEU A 581 -0.79 -20.45 10.41
N GLY A 582 0.18 -19.58 10.68
CA GLY A 582 0.53 -19.16 12.04
C GLY A 582 -0.65 -18.56 12.78
N GLU A 583 -0.61 -18.54 14.11
CA GLU A 583 -1.74 -18.20 14.99
C GLU A 583 -2.22 -16.75 14.86
N LYS A 584 -1.35 -15.82 14.46
CA LYS A 584 -1.61 -14.37 14.43
C LYS A 584 -2.10 -13.89 13.05
N ILE A 585 -2.63 -12.68 13.01
CA ILE A 585 -3.03 -11.97 11.78
C ILE A 585 -2.12 -10.75 11.56
N CYS A 586 -1.53 -10.64 10.37
CA CYS A 586 -0.81 -9.47 9.89
C CYS A 586 -1.80 -8.44 9.35
N VAL A 587 -1.68 -7.21 9.85
CA VAL A 587 -2.51 -6.07 9.47
C VAL A 587 -1.60 -4.90 9.09
N PRO A 588 -1.20 -4.80 7.81
CA PRO A 588 -0.64 -3.57 7.27
C PRO A 588 -1.68 -2.45 7.39
N PHE A 589 -1.27 -1.30 7.92
CA PHE A 589 -2.17 -0.14 8.08
C PHE A 589 -1.61 1.17 7.50
N GLY A 590 -0.36 1.15 7.05
CA GLY A 590 0.28 2.21 6.26
C GLY A 590 0.40 1.88 4.76
N LYS A 591 1.41 2.45 4.12
CA LYS A 591 1.71 2.23 2.69
C LYS A 591 2.48 0.93 2.43
N ILE A 592 3.30 0.51 3.39
CA ILE A 592 4.17 -0.66 3.26
C ILE A 592 3.37 -1.97 3.34
N LEU A 593 3.72 -2.96 2.52
CA LEU A 593 3.00 -4.25 2.38
C LEU A 593 1.49 -4.13 2.09
N LYS A 594 0.99 -2.98 1.62
CA LYS A 594 -0.42 -2.81 1.22
C LYS A 594 -0.74 -3.68 0.00
N GLY A 595 -1.85 -4.43 0.05
CA GLY A 595 -2.26 -5.34 -1.04
C GLY A 595 -1.39 -6.61 -1.19
N VAL A 596 -0.43 -6.82 -0.29
CA VAL A 596 0.51 -7.95 -0.31
C VAL A 596 -0.03 -9.12 0.51
N LEU A 597 0.18 -10.34 0.02
CA LEU A 597 0.01 -11.54 0.84
C LEU A 597 1.32 -11.88 1.56
N VAL A 598 1.36 -11.75 2.88
CA VAL A 598 2.51 -12.18 3.68
C VAL A 598 2.49 -13.71 3.81
N PRO A 599 3.60 -14.42 3.51
CA PRO A 599 3.69 -15.86 3.67
C PRO A 599 3.32 -16.30 5.10
N ASN A 600 2.80 -17.52 5.22
CA ASN A 600 2.57 -18.18 6.52
C ASN A 600 1.57 -17.49 7.47
N CYS A 601 0.94 -16.39 7.04
CA CYS A 601 0.14 -15.52 7.88
C CYS A 601 -1.24 -15.21 7.26
N VAL A 602 -2.23 -14.93 8.11
CA VAL A 602 -3.46 -14.26 7.66
C VAL A 602 -3.12 -12.80 7.38
N THR A 603 -3.43 -12.25 6.20
CA THR A 603 -3.11 -10.83 5.89
C THR A 603 -4.36 -10.06 5.46
N LYS A 604 -4.81 -9.10 6.29
CA LYS A 604 -5.91 -8.15 6.01
C LYS A 604 -5.42 -6.72 6.25
N ASP A 605 -5.38 -5.93 5.19
CA ASP A 605 -5.03 -4.52 5.27
C ASP A 605 -6.12 -3.73 6.01
N LEU A 606 -5.70 -2.82 6.89
CA LEU A 606 -6.54 -1.79 7.49
C LEU A 606 -6.35 -0.50 6.70
N ASN A 607 -7.35 -0.15 5.89
CA ASN A 607 -7.25 0.92 4.92
C ASN A 607 -7.48 2.26 5.61
N THR A 608 -6.38 2.89 6.04
CA THR A 608 -6.35 4.25 6.61
C THR A 608 -5.86 5.27 5.59
N GLU A 609 -6.31 6.51 5.72
CA GLU A 609 -5.84 7.67 4.96
C GLU A 609 -5.59 8.83 5.94
N LYS A 610 -4.59 9.66 5.63
CA LYS A 610 -4.32 10.92 6.34
C LYS A 610 -4.96 12.04 5.52
N LEU A 611 -6.00 12.66 6.08
CA LEU A 611 -6.77 13.71 5.43
C LEU A 611 -6.45 15.06 6.06
N TYR A 612 -5.86 15.97 5.27
CA TYR A 612 -5.71 17.37 5.63
C TYR A 612 -7.02 18.15 5.45
N ASP A 613 -7.23 19.16 6.29
CA ASP A 613 -8.16 20.26 6.00
C ASP A 613 -7.61 21.12 4.84
N ILE A 614 -8.48 21.90 4.18
CA ILE A 614 -8.14 22.65 2.95
C ILE A 614 -7.04 23.71 3.21
N ASP A 615 -6.98 24.26 4.42
CA ASP A 615 -5.93 25.19 4.88
C ASP A 615 -4.60 24.49 5.23
N MET A 616 -4.59 23.16 5.26
CA MET A 616 -3.48 22.29 5.67
C MET A 616 -2.98 22.49 7.11
N GLU A 617 -3.68 23.26 7.95
CA GLU A 617 -3.27 23.51 9.35
C GLU A 617 -3.43 22.24 10.21
N ARG A 618 -4.43 21.41 9.87
CA ARG A 618 -4.82 20.22 10.63
C ARG A 618 -4.98 19.02 9.70
N PHE A 619 -4.83 17.84 10.28
CA PHE A 619 -5.12 16.58 9.61
C PHE A 619 -5.78 15.60 10.59
N GLU A 620 -6.49 14.63 10.02
CA GLU A 620 -7.13 13.53 10.74
C GLU A 620 -6.78 12.20 10.06
N ILE A 621 -6.81 11.10 10.82
CA ILE A 621 -6.65 9.74 10.28
C ILE A 621 -8.05 9.12 10.20
N ARG A 622 -8.49 8.78 8.98
CA ARG A 622 -9.81 8.15 8.72
C ARG A 622 -9.66 6.91 7.84
N GLU A 623 -10.77 6.25 7.54
CA GLU A 623 -10.82 5.23 6.50
C GLU A 623 -10.42 5.78 5.13
N PHE A 624 -9.76 4.95 4.33
CA PHE A 624 -9.43 5.27 2.95
C PHE A 624 -10.72 5.43 2.11
N PRO A 625 -10.77 6.36 1.14
CA PRO A 625 -11.95 6.58 0.31
C PRO A 625 -12.56 5.29 -0.26
N GLN A 626 -13.89 5.18 -0.19
CA GLN A 626 -14.68 4.02 -0.62
C GLN A 626 -14.49 2.70 0.16
N TYR A 627 -13.68 2.65 1.22
CA TYR A 627 -13.65 1.49 2.14
C TYR A 627 -14.73 1.59 3.23
N ALA A 628 -14.90 0.51 3.99
CA ALA A 628 -15.76 0.51 5.18
C ALA A 628 -15.16 1.42 6.28
N PRO A 629 -15.98 2.00 7.17
CA PRO A 629 -15.52 2.73 8.36
C PRO A 629 -14.49 1.94 9.19
N LEU A 630 -13.54 2.65 9.84
CA LEU A 630 -12.41 2.01 10.53
C LEU A 630 -12.83 1.01 11.61
N ASP A 631 -13.91 1.28 12.33
CA ASP A 631 -14.51 0.40 13.33
C ASP A 631 -15.15 -0.86 12.71
N VAL A 632 -15.73 -0.77 11.51
CA VAL A 632 -16.18 -1.95 10.75
C VAL A 632 -14.99 -2.76 10.24
N GLN A 633 -13.93 -2.12 9.75
CA GLN A 633 -12.70 -2.81 9.34
C GLN A 633 -12.06 -3.55 10.53
N ILE A 634 -12.00 -2.92 11.71
CA ILE A 634 -11.47 -3.53 12.93
C ILE A 634 -12.38 -4.63 13.48
N ARG A 635 -13.72 -4.48 13.45
CA ARG A 635 -14.67 -5.57 13.73
C ARG A 635 -14.46 -6.77 12.79
N THR A 636 -14.18 -6.50 11.52
CA THR A 636 -13.83 -7.54 10.54
C THR A 636 -12.50 -8.24 10.90
N ILE A 637 -11.47 -7.50 11.31
CA ILE A 637 -10.19 -8.08 11.80
C ILE A 637 -10.41 -8.93 13.06
N LYS A 638 -11.24 -8.47 14.00
CA LYS A 638 -11.60 -9.21 15.22
C LYS A 638 -12.30 -10.55 14.91
N SER A 639 -13.10 -10.63 13.84
CA SER A 639 -13.80 -11.85 13.44
C SER A 639 -12.87 -13.04 13.15
N PHE A 640 -11.59 -12.81 12.83
CA PHE A 640 -10.61 -13.88 12.63
C PHE A 640 -10.24 -14.59 13.93
N MET A 641 -10.56 -14.01 15.10
CA MET A 641 -10.24 -14.52 16.44
C MET A 641 -8.74 -14.75 16.66
N ARG A 642 -7.90 -13.84 16.13
CA ARG A 642 -6.43 -13.92 16.15
C ARG A 642 -5.81 -12.65 16.73
N PRO A 643 -4.72 -12.74 17.51
CA PRO A 643 -3.94 -11.57 17.92
C PRO A 643 -3.36 -10.84 16.70
N VAL A 644 -3.39 -9.51 16.73
CA VAL A 644 -3.01 -8.65 15.61
C VAL A 644 -1.54 -8.27 15.67
N ILE A 645 -0.82 -8.47 14.57
CA ILE A 645 0.48 -7.84 14.28
C ILE A 645 0.18 -6.62 13.40
N LEU A 646 0.32 -5.42 13.93
CA LEU A 646 0.22 -4.19 13.12
C LEU A 646 1.53 -3.94 12.37
N VAL A 647 1.45 -3.49 11.12
CA VAL A 647 2.62 -3.17 10.28
C VAL A 647 2.53 -1.77 9.65
N ASP A 648 3.57 -0.96 9.83
CA ASP A 648 3.68 0.42 9.30
C ASP A 648 5.08 0.70 8.72
N ASP A 649 5.22 1.80 7.98
CA ASP A 649 6.52 2.24 7.43
C ASP A 649 7.44 2.83 8.50
N LEU A 650 6.93 3.76 9.32
CA LEU A 650 7.72 4.56 10.27
C LEU A 650 7.02 4.75 11.62
N PHE A 651 7.73 4.46 12.71
CA PHE A 651 7.30 4.85 14.07
C PHE A 651 8.09 6.06 14.60
N HIS A 652 7.42 7.21 14.65
CA HIS A 652 7.98 8.48 15.17
C HIS A 652 7.02 9.30 16.04
N LYS A 653 5.84 9.68 15.53
CA LYS A 653 4.82 10.44 16.31
C LYS A 653 3.58 9.61 16.69
N GLY A 654 3.38 8.45 16.06
CA GLY A 654 2.31 7.51 16.39
C GLY A 654 0.88 7.95 16.06
N TYR A 655 0.65 9.04 15.31
CA TYR A 655 -0.70 9.54 15.03
C TYR A 655 -1.64 8.48 14.43
N ARG A 656 -1.20 7.79 13.37
CA ARG A 656 -1.94 6.70 12.71
C ARG A 656 -2.19 5.54 13.68
N LEU A 657 -1.14 5.12 14.39
CA LEU A 657 -1.21 4.05 15.40
C LEU A 657 -2.21 4.38 16.52
N ASN A 658 -2.23 5.61 17.03
CA ASN A 658 -3.13 6.02 18.11
C ASN A 658 -4.60 5.99 17.67
N ALA A 659 -4.91 6.55 16.49
CA ALA A 659 -6.26 6.49 15.92
C ALA A 659 -6.75 5.05 15.74
N VAL A 660 -5.89 4.15 15.23
CA VAL A 660 -6.19 2.72 15.09
C VAL A 660 -6.38 2.05 16.46
N LYS A 661 -5.46 2.29 17.41
CA LYS A 661 -5.51 1.70 18.77
C LYS A 661 -6.76 2.10 19.55
N ASP A 662 -7.22 3.34 19.43
CA ASP A 662 -8.41 3.79 20.14
C ASP A 662 -9.68 3.09 19.64
N VAL A 663 -9.75 2.78 18.34
CA VAL A 663 -10.83 1.95 17.78
C VAL A 663 -10.64 0.48 18.15
N MET A 664 -9.42 -0.07 18.10
CA MET A 664 -9.12 -1.44 18.56
C MET A 664 -9.50 -1.68 20.02
N LYS A 665 -9.27 -0.70 20.90
CA LYS A 665 -9.67 -0.74 22.32
C LYS A 665 -11.18 -0.76 22.48
N LYS A 666 -11.90 0.15 21.79
CA LYS A 666 -13.38 0.19 21.79
C LYS A 666 -13.99 -1.13 21.33
N GLU A 667 -13.42 -1.72 20.27
CA GLU A 667 -13.86 -3.00 19.73
C GLU A 667 -13.32 -4.22 20.48
N GLY A 668 -12.41 -4.07 21.44
CA GLY A 668 -11.82 -5.20 22.18
C GLY A 668 -11.02 -6.15 21.28
N THR A 669 -10.16 -5.60 20.40
CA THR A 669 -9.24 -6.35 19.55
C THR A 669 -7.86 -6.44 20.19
N ILE A 670 -7.28 -7.64 20.24
CA ILE A 670 -5.99 -7.89 20.89
C ILE A 670 -4.84 -7.52 19.94
N LEU A 671 -4.02 -6.55 20.34
CA LEU A 671 -2.73 -6.23 19.71
C LEU A 671 -1.64 -7.13 20.31
N ASP A 672 -0.92 -7.89 19.49
CA ASP A 672 0.23 -8.71 19.89
C ASP A 672 1.54 -7.92 19.83
N ARG A 673 1.75 -7.17 18.74
CA ARG A 673 2.89 -6.27 18.54
C ARG A 673 2.71 -5.32 17.37
N LEU A 674 3.57 -4.32 17.33
CA LEU A 674 3.83 -3.47 16.17
C LEU A 674 5.17 -3.87 15.53
N ILE A 675 5.21 -3.99 14.21
CA ILE A 675 6.44 -4.16 13.43
C ILE A 675 6.51 -3.00 12.44
N VAL A 676 7.64 -2.27 12.40
CA VAL A 676 7.81 -1.14 11.47
C VAL A 676 9.08 -1.22 10.65
N GLY A 677 9.11 -0.54 9.50
CA GLY A 677 10.33 -0.36 8.74
C GLY A 677 11.39 0.37 9.55
N VAL A 678 11.10 1.63 9.91
CA VAL A 678 11.99 2.47 10.73
C VAL A 678 11.36 2.80 12.08
N ARG A 679 12.14 2.69 13.15
CA ARG A 679 11.80 3.27 14.46
C ARG A 679 12.77 4.39 14.79
N SER A 680 12.25 5.54 15.19
CA SER A 680 13.07 6.66 15.66
C SER A 680 13.23 6.65 17.19
N GLY A 681 14.14 7.47 17.74
CA GLY A 681 14.31 7.62 19.20
C GLY A 681 13.00 8.00 19.90
N ARG A 682 12.33 9.06 19.41
CA ARG A 682 10.98 9.44 19.88
C ARG A 682 9.96 8.30 19.76
N GLY A 683 10.04 7.50 18.70
CA GLY A 683 9.18 6.32 18.55
C GLY A 683 9.47 5.25 19.61
N ASN A 684 10.74 5.04 19.95
CA ASN A 684 11.15 4.15 21.04
C ASN A 684 10.66 4.65 22.40
N ASP A 685 10.76 5.96 22.68
CA ASP A 685 10.24 6.55 23.92
C ASP A 685 8.72 6.37 24.05
N LEU A 686 7.98 6.59 22.95
CA LEU A 686 6.54 6.32 22.89
C LEU A 686 6.20 4.84 23.10
N ALA A 687 6.99 3.92 22.55
CA ALA A 687 6.82 2.48 22.77
C ALA A 687 6.99 2.12 24.25
N LEU A 688 8.08 2.59 24.88
CA LEU A 688 8.36 2.37 26.30
C LEU A 688 7.27 2.99 27.20
N GLN A 689 6.86 4.23 26.92
CA GLN A 689 5.81 4.92 27.68
C GLN A 689 4.45 4.20 27.61
N SER A 690 4.12 3.61 26.46
CA SER A 690 2.85 2.91 26.25
C SER A 690 2.90 1.40 26.53
N GLY A 691 4.07 0.85 26.89
CA GLY A 691 4.27 -0.58 27.14
C GLY A 691 4.16 -1.46 25.89
N GLU A 692 4.28 -0.87 24.70
CA GLU A 692 3.99 -1.55 23.43
C GLU A 692 5.21 -2.33 22.92
N PRO A 693 5.06 -3.64 22.63
CA PRO A 693 6.13 -4.40 21.99
C PRO A 693 6.27 -3.96 20.52
N VAL A 694 7.33 -3.18 20.25
CA VAL A 694 7.68 -2.71 18.90
C VAL A 694 8.98 -3.38 18.43
N ARG A 695 8.93 -4.04 17.27
CA ARG A 695 10.14 -4.42 16.50
C ARG A 695 10.29 -3.50 15.29
N SER A 696 11.52 -3.28 14.84
CA SER A 696 11.82 -2.48 13.65
C SER A 696 12.90 -3.14 12.79
N VAL A 697 12.91 -2.85 11.48
CA VAL A 697 14.03 -3.23 10.60
C VAL A 697 15.24 -2.32 10.85
N TYR A 698 15.01 -1.01 10.97
CA TYR A 698 16.06 -0.02 11.24
C TYR A 698 15.73 0.82 12.48
N PHE A 699 16.76 1.21 13.23
CA PHE A 699 16.64 2.17 14.34
C PHE A 699 17.45 3.44 14.05
N VAL A 700 16.78 4.59 14.01
CA VAL A 700 17.41 5.90 13.67
C VAL A 700 17.12 6.88 14.81
N PRO A 701 17.96 6.94 15.86
CA PRO A 701 17.63 7.62 17.11
C PRO A 701 17.34 9.12 16.93
N HIS A 702 18.21 9.84 16.20
CA HIS A 702 18.22 11.30 16.12
C HIS A 702 17.70 11.86 14.76
N MET A 703 16.79 11.14 14.10
CA MET A 703 16.20 11.54 12.82
C MET A 703 15.68 13.00 12.82
N ARG A 704 16.19 13.85 11.92
CA ARG A 704 15.75 15.24 11.71
C ARG A 704 14.36 15.30 11.09
N SER A 705 14.18 14.58 10.00
CA SER A 705 12.98 14.54 9.17
C SER A 705 12.98 13.28 8.31
N TRP A 706 11.84 12.97 7.71
CA TRP A 706 11.72 11.89 6.74
C TRP A 706 10.92 12.36 5.52
N LEU A 707 11.19 11.74 4.37
CA LEU A 707 10.50 11.96 3.11
C LEU A 707 10.16 10.61 2.48
N ILE A 708 8.99 10.54 1.83
CA ILE A 708 8.54 9.38 1.07
C ILE A 708 8.49 9.79 -0.40
N GLU A 709 9.15 9.05 -1.28
CA GLU A 709 9.29 9.41 -2.69
C GLU A 709 7.93 9.62 -3.37
N SER A 710 6.96 8.73 -3.15
CA SER A 710 5.61 8.84 -3.73
C SER A 710 4.90 10.14 -3.35
N ASP A 711 5.10 10.66 -2.14
CA ASP A 711 4.45 11.89 -1.66
C ASP A 711 5.05 13.17 -2.27
N LEU A 712 6.21 13.06 -2.91
CA LEU A 712 6.84 14.17 -3.63
C LEU A 712 6.45 14.22 -5.11
N TYR A 713 5.77 13.20 -5.66
CA TYR A 713 5.44 13.12 -7.09
C TYR A 713 3.93 13.31 -7.32
N PRO A 714 3.49 14.50 -7.81
CA PRO A 714 2.09 14.74 -8.12
C PRO A 714 1.56 13.80 -9.19
N PHE A 715 0.25 13.52 -9.10
CA PHE A 715 -0.47 12.50 -9.87
C PHE A 715 -0.06 11.04 -9.60
N ILE A 716 0.99 10.80 -8.82
CA ILE A 716 1.42 9.45 -8.39
C ILE A 716 1.03 9.20 -6.92
N GLY A 717 1.47 10.06 -6.00
CA GLY A 717 1.17 9.98 -4.56
C GLY A 717 0.91 11.37 -3.96
N GLY A 718 0.97 11.47 -2.62
CA GLY A 718 0.60 12.65 -1.83
C GLY A 718 -0.39 12.32 -0.71
N ASP A 719 -0.44 13.13 0.34
CA ASP A 719 -1.42 13.00 1.43
C ASP A 719 -2.80 13.49 0.98
N GLY A 720 -3.88 12.83 1.40
CA GLY A 720 -5.24 13.18 0.99
C GLY A 720 -5.74 14.54 1.54
N ILE A 721 -6.66 15.18 0.82
CA ILE A 721 -7.34 16.40 1.26
C ILE A 721 -8.85 16.18 1.43
N ARG A 722 -9.40 16.80 2.47
CA ARG A 722 -10.85 16.83 2.77
C ARG A 722 -11.56 17.78 1.81
N VAL A 723 -12.07 17.24 0.70
CA VAL A 723 -12.96 17.96 -0.21
C VAL A 723 -14.40 17.93 0.34
N LYS A 724 -15.06 19.10 0.41
CA LYS A 724 -16.43 19.24 0.95
C LYS A 724 -17.49 18.57 0.08
N GLU A 725 -17.27 18.53 -1.23
CA GLU A 725 -18.13 17.84 -2.20
C GLU A 725 -17.32 16.71 -2.84
N GLN A 726 -17.63 15.47 -2.46
CA GLN A 726 -17.12 14.31 -3.19
C GLN A 726 -17.78 14.27 -4.57
N ILE A 727 -17.04 14.70 -5.60
CA ILE A 727 -17.38 14.37 -6.99
C ILE A 727 -17.16 12.86 -7.14
N HIS A 728 -18.25 12.09 -7.08
CA HIS A 728 -18.25 10.60 -7.06
C HIS A 728 -17.72 9.95 -8.35
N SER A 729 -17.18 10.74 -9.28
CA SER A 729 -16.71 10.34 -10.61
C SER A 729 -15.27 10.73 -10.96
N SER A 730 -14.47 11.24 -10.00
CA SER A 730 -13.05 11.53 -10.28
C SER A 730 -12.22 10.24 -10.48
N PRO A 731 -11.41 10.13 -11.55
CA PRO A 731 -10.55 8.97 -11.81
C PRO A 731 -9.31 8.89 -10.89
N SER A 732 -9.11 9.89 -10.03
CA SER A 732 -8.00 9.95 -9.07
C SER A 732 -8.40 10.71 -7.80
N LEU A 733 -7.68 10.47 -6.70
CA LEU A 733 -7.98 11.07 -5.39
C LEU A 733 -7.33 12.45 -5.21
N PRO A 734 -8.04 13.45 -4.64
CA PRO A 734 -7.47 14.76 -4.35
C PRO A 734 -6.45 14.69 -3.22
N SER A 735 -5.31 15.37 -3.39
CA SER A 735 -4.16 15.27 -2.50
C SER A 735 -3.27 16.52 -2.52
N VAL A 736 -2.38 16.61 -1.53
CA VAL A 736 -1.27 17.56 -1.50
C VAL A 736 0.07 16.82 -1.53
N ASN A 737 1.01 17.35 -2.30
CA ASN A 737 2.41 16.96 -2.28
C ASN A 737 3.22 18.00 -1.49
N SER A 738 4.18 17.56 -0.69
CA SER A 738 5.02 18.41 0.17
C SER A 738 6.13 19.16 -0.60
N ILE A 739 5.76 19.79 -1.73
CA ILE A 739 6.61 20.55 -2.65
C ILE A 739 5.90 21.83 -3.11
N LEU A 740 6.66 22.81 -3.61
CA LEU A 740 6.09 23.94 -4.34
C LEU A 740 5.53 23.49 -5.70
N PRO A 741 4.43 24.10 -6.20
CA PRO A 741 3.73 25.26 -5.65
C PRO A 741 2.66 24.94 -4.58
N TYR A 742 2.49 23.67 -4.17
CA TYR A 742 1.35 23.25 -3.35
C TYR A 742 1.53 23.50 -1.86
N GLN A 743 2.71 23.17 -1.30
CA GLN A 743 2.94 23.25 0.14
C GLN A 743 4.42 23.53 0.47
N PHE A 744 4.65 24.42 1.44
CA PHE A 744 5.93 24.53 2.14
C PHE A 744 5.76 23.91 3.55
N PRO A 745 6.20 22.66 3.79
CA PRO A 745 5.90 21.97 5.03
C PRO A 745 6.80 22.43 6.19
N SER A 746 6.22 22.49 7.40
CA SER A 746 6.86 23.07 8.59
C SER A 746 8.08 22.31 9.12
N PHE A 747 8.34 21.09 8.63
CA PHE A 747 9.55 20.32 8.96
C PHE A 747 10.78 20.72 8.13
N MET A 748 10.62 21.54 7.08
CA MET A 748 11.72 22.04 6.25
C MET A 748 12.44 23.27 6.83
N LYS A 749 12.15 23.63 8.09
CA LYS A 749 12.82 24.72 8.81
C LYS A 749 14.34 24.48 8.87
N GLY A 750 15.09 25.36 8.20
CA GLY A 750 16.55 25.33 8.11
C GLY A 750 17.10 25.00 6.72
N ALA A 751 16.27 24.48 5.80
CA ALA A 751 16.65 24.39 4.39
C ALA A 751 16.51 25.78 3.73
N SER A 752 17.39 26.13 2.79
CA SER A 752 17.26 27.38 2.04
C SER A 752 16.07 27.31 1.08
N MET A 753 15.37 28.43 0.87
CA MET A 753 14.22 28.47 -0.04
C MET A 753 14.64 28.15 -1.50
N ALA A 754 15.86 28.52 -1.89
CA ALA A 754 16.45 28.15 -3.17
C ALA A 754 16.66 26.62 -3.31
N ALA A 755 17.16 25.94 -2.27
CA ALA A 755 17.30 24.49 -2.27
C ALA A 755 15.93 23.78 -2.32
N PHE A 756 14.95 24.27 -1.55
CA PHE A 756 13.58 23.72 -1.57
C PHE A 756 12.87 23.93 -2.91
N TYR A 757 13.09 25.08 -3.56
CA TYR A 757 12.60 25.34 -4.91
C TYR A 757 13.22 24.39 -5.94
N ASN A 758 14.56 24.20 -5.88
CA ASN A 758 15.26 23.26 -6.74
C ASN A 758 14.73 21.82 -6.56
N MET A 759 14.59 21.39 -5.30
CA MET A 759 13.98 20.10 -4.96
C MET A 759 12.58 19.96 -5.56
N SER A 760 11.71 20.97 -5.37
CA SER A 760 10.35 20.97 -5.92
C SER A 760 10.35 20.84 -7.45
N GLY A 761 11.26 21.52 -8.15
CA GLY A 761 11.43 21.42 -9.60
C GLY A 761 11.85 20.02 -10.05
N ILE A 762 12.86 19.43 -9.40
CA ILE A 762 13.31 18.07 -9.68
C ILE A 762 12.19 17.05 -9.44
N CYS A 763 11.39 17.22 -8.39
CA CYS A 763 10.26 16.34 -8.09
C CYS A 763 9.16 16.40 -9.17
N LEU A 764 8.78 17.60 -9.63
CA LEU A 764 7.83 17.77 -10.73
C LEU A 764 8.36 17.16 -12.05
N GLU A 765 9.63 17.38 -12.36
CA GLU A 765 10.26 16.82 -13.57
C GLU A 765 10.40 15.29 -13.50
N ASN A 766 10.70 14.72 -12.32
CA ASN A 766 10.72 13.27 -12.12
C ASN A 766 9.32 12.68 -12.32
N ALA A 767 8.29 13.25 -11.69
CA ALA A 767 6.90 12.83 -11.89
C ALA A 767 6.50 12.88 -13.38
N ARG A 768 6.88 13.96 -14.09
CA ARG A 768 6.59 14.13 -15.53
C ARG A 768 7.28 13.07 -16.35
N ASP A 769 8.56 12.80 -16.08
CA ASP A 769 9.35 11.81 -16.81
C ASP A 769 8.84 10.38 -16.59
N ILE A 770 8.38 10.05 -15.37
CA ILE A 770 7.73 8.77 -15.03
C ILE A 770 6.38 8.63 -15.75
N LEU A 771 5.52 9.66 -15.71
CA LEU A 771 4.23 9.61 -16.40
C LEU A 771 4.39 9.58 -17.92
N LEU A 772 5.33 10.33 -18.49
CA LEU A 772 5.65 10.28 -19.93
C LEU A 772 6.20 8.91 -20.35
N ALA A 773 6.96 8.24 -19.48
CA ALA A 773 7.40 6.87 -19.69
C ALA A 773 6.23 5.88 -19.72
N LEU A 774 5.29 6.01 -18.77
CA LEU A 774 4.05 5.23 -18.70
C LEU A 774 3.16 5.49 -19.92
N GLU A 775 2.93 6.75 -20.31
CA GLU A 775 2.16 7.16 -21.50
C GLU A 775 2.68 6.49 -22.77
N LYS A 776 4.00 6.55 -23.00
CA LYS A 776 4.64 5.92 -24.18
C LYS A 776 4.48 4.40 -24.20
N ARG A 777 4.64 3.74 -23.05
CA ARG A 777 4.49 2.27 -22.95
C ARG A 777 3.04 1.82 -23.05
N TYR A 778 2.13 2.58 -22.46
CA TYR A 778 0.69 2.41 -22.58
C TYR A 778 0.23 2.56 -24.03
N GLN A 779 0.61 3.65 -24.71
CA GLN A 779 0.28 3.87 -26.12
C GLN A 779 0.87 2.78 -27.02
N LYS A 780 2.13 2.37 -26.80
CA LYS A 780 2.73 1.26 -27.55
C LYS A 780 1.99 -0.06 -27.37
N LYS A 781 1.49 -0.34 -26.16
CA LYS A 781 0.84 -1.63 -25.84
C LYS A 781 -0.64 -1.69 -26.25
N TYR A 782 -1.37 -0.59 -26.10
CA TYR A 782 -2.84 -0.55 -26.28
C TYR A 782 -3.30 0.34 -27.45
N CYS A 783 -2.38 0.91 -28.22
CA CYS A 783 -2.65 1.79 -29.36
C CYS A 783 -3.56 2.99 -29.05
N ARG A 784 -3.64 3.40 -27.78
CA ARG A 784 -4.53 4.46 -27.29
C ARG A 784 -3.79 5.40 -26.34
N LYS A 785 -4.18 6.67 -26.30
CA LYS A 785 -3.58 7.69 -25.42
C LYS A 785 -3.89 7.36 -23.95
N LEU A 786 -2.88 7.48 -23.08
CA LEU A 786 -3.09 7.52 -21.63
C LEU A 786 -3.52 8.93 -21.25
N THR A 787 -4.70 9.05 -20.65
CA THR A 787 -5.29 10.32 -20.19
C THR A 787 -5.55 10.26 -18.69
N MET A 788 -5.87 11.39 -18.06
CA MET A 788 -6.26 11.43 -16.64
C MET A 788 -7.47 10.53 -16.32
N ALA A 789 -8.43 10.37 -17.24
CA ALA A 789 -9.53 9.39 -17.10
C ALA A 789 -9.05 7.94 -16.91
N ARG A 790 -7.82 7.65 -17.35
CA ARG A 790 -7.26 6.31 -17.53
C ARG A 790 -6.00 6.08 -16.71
N ILE A 791 -5.61 7.04 -15.87
CA ILE A 791 -4.39 6.95 -15.07
C ILE A 791 -4.44 5.75 -14.10
N GLY A 792 -5.64 5.37 -13.64
CA GLY A 792 -5.89 4.15 -12.89
C GLY A 792 -5.62 2.85 -13.65
N GLU A 793 -5.43 2.85 -14.98
CA GLU A 793 -4.99 1.67 -15.72
C GLU A 793 -3.49 1.37 -15.54
N VAL A 794 -2.69 2.37 -15.14
CA VAL A 794 -1.24 2.27 -14.95
C VAL A 794 -0.79 2.44 -13.49
N LEU A 795 -1.58 3.12 -12.66
CA LEU A 795 -1.31 3.33 -11.23
C LEU A 795 -2.34 2.62 -10.34
N ALA A 796 -1.91 2.21 -9.14
CA ALA A 796 -2.75 1.54 -8.15
C ALA A 796 -3.75 2.50 -7.49
N GLU A 797 -3.26 3.64 -6.99
CA GLU A 797 -4.03 4.65 -6.26
C GLU A 797 -3.67 6.04 -6.78
N PRO A 798 -4.01 6.36 -8.05
CA PRO A 798 -3.64 7.63 -8.65
C PRO A 798 -4.24 8.80 -7.87
N ARG A 799 -3.47 9.89 -7.79
CA ARG A 799 -3.89 11.11 -7.10
C ARG A 799 -3.94 12.31 -8.05
N HIS A 800 -4.28 13.49 -7.55
CA HIS A 800 -4.07 14.77 -8.23
C HIS A 800 -3.89 15.87 -7.18
N PRO A 801 -3.15 16.96 -7.49
CA PRO A 801 -3.14 18.15 -6.65
C PRO A 801 -4.55 18.72 -6.46
N ASP A 802 -4.92 19.07 -5.24
CA ASP A 802 -6.16 19.78 -4.89
C ASP A 802 -6.38 21.07 -5.71
N THR A 803 -5.29 21.79 -6.03
CA THR A 803 -5.31 22.97 -6.91
C THR A 803 -5.59 22.66 -8.40
N CYS A 804 -5.77 21.39 -8.77
CA CYS A 804 -6.07 20.95 -10.14
C CYS A 804 -7.55 20.52 -10.24
N ILE A 805 -8.41 21.41 -10.74
CA ILE A 805 -9.81 21.10 -11.00
C ILE A 805 -9.90 20.17 -12.22
N LEU A 806 -10.31 18.92 -11.98
CA LEU A 806 -10.46 17.89 -13.01
C LEU A 806 -11.85 17.97 -13.69
N ASP A 807 -12.01 18.93 -14.61
CA ASP A 807 -13.20 18.99 -15.48
C ASP A 807 -13.15 17.98 -16.64
N THR A 808 -14.24 17.86 -17.40
CA THR A 808 -14.37 16.90 -18.51
C THR A 808 -13.35 17.09 -19.63
N SER A 809 -12.76 18.29 -19.78
CA SER A 809 -11.68 18.56 -20.74
C SER A 809 -10.32 18.15 -20.19
N VAL A 810 -10.01 18.54 -18.94
CA VAL A 810 -8.75 18.22 -18.24
C VAL A 810 -8.59 16.72 -18.08
N VAL A 811 -9.68 16.00 -17.81
CA VAL A 811 -9.69 14.53 -17.64
C VAL A 811 -9.32 13.78 -18.94
N GLN A 812 -9.41 14.42 -20.12
CA GLN A 812 -8.96 13.86 -21.42
C GLN A 812 -7.52 14.26 -21.81
N GLU A 813 -6.85 15.07 -21.01
CA GLU A 813 -5.44 15.41 -21.21
C GLU A 813 -4.49 14.30 -20.74
N SER A 814 -3.24 14.36 -21.24
CA SER A 814 -2.17 13.47 -20.76
C SER A 814 -1.62 13.99 -19.43
N PRO A 815 -1.42 13.12 -18.42
CA PRO A 815 -0.85 13.53 -17.13
C PRO A 815 0.47 14.31 -17.24
N SER A 816 1.34 13.98 -18.20
CA SER A 816 2.60 14.71 -18.46
C SER A 816 2.39 16.15 -18.93
N ILE A 817 1.31 16.44 -19.67
CA ILE A 817 0.95 17.79 -20.13
C ILE A 817 0.48 18.63 -18.94
N LEU A 818 -0.34 18.04 -18.06
CA LEU A 818 -0.79 18.70 -16.83
C LEU A 818 0.41 19.02 -15.93
N LEU A 819 1.36 18.10 -15.76
CA LEU A 819 2.58 18.37 -15.01
C LEU A 819 3.44 19.49 -15.61
N GLU A 820 3.53 19.65 -16.94
CA GLU A 820 4.26 20.78 -17.50
C GLU A 820 3.56 22.12 -17.21
N ARG A 821 2.23 22.15 -17.02
CA ARG A 821 1.50 23.34 -16.50
C ARG A 821 1.87 23.62 -15.04
N GLU A 822 2.00 22.59 -14.21
CA GLU A 822 2.43 22.73 -12.82
C GLU A 822 3.90 23.18 -12.69
N ILE A 823 4.78 22.69 -13.56
CA ILE A 823 6.16 23.19 -13.70
C ILE A 823 6.16 24.67 -14.11
N GLN A 824 5.25 25.10 -14.99
CA GLN A 824 5.09 26.53 -15.32
C GLN A 824 4.59 27.36 -14.14
N LYS A 825 3.67 26.84 -13.30
CA LYS A 825 3.28 27.51 -12.05
C LYS A 825 4.50 27.70 -11.12
N LEU A 826 5.30 26.64 -10.93
CA LEU A 826 6.54 26.74 -10.14
C LEU A 826 7.51 27.78 -10.72
N ARG A 827 7.74 27.78 -12.05
CA ARG A 827 8.63 28.76 -12.72
C ARG A 827 8.19 30.22 -12.47
N ARG A 828 6.90 30.50 -12.33
CA ARG A 828 6.39 31.85 -11.98
C ARG A 828 6.74 32.28 -10.55
N LEU A 829 6.89 31.34 -9.62
CA LEU A 829 7.31 31.62 -8.24
C LEU A 829 8.80 31.97 -8.12
N LYS A 830 9.62 31.76 -9.18
CA LYS A 830 11.06 32.05 -9.13
C LYS A 830 11.37 33.50 -8.72
N HIS A 831 10.58 34.46 -9.18
CA HIS A 831 10.76 35.88 -8.86
C HIS A 831 10.61 36.21 -7.37
N LEU A 832 9.95 35.35 -6.57
CA LEU A 832 9.86 35.48 -5.11
C LEU A 832 11.13 35.02 -4.38
N LEU A 833 12.07 34.38 -5.10
CA LEU A 833 13.38 33.95 -4.57
C LEU A 833 14.46 35.00 -4.85
N ASP A 834 14.35 35.67 -6.00
CA ASP A 834 15.29 36.68 -6.46
C ASP A 834 15.04 38.06 -5.80
N GLY A 835 13.91 38.23 -5.10
CA GLY A 835 13.52 39.46 -4.41
C GLY A 835 13.85 39.45 -2.92
N GLU A 836 14.91 40.17 -2.53
CA GLU A 836 14.97 40.73 -1.18
C GLU A 836 13.78 41.68 -1.00
N PHE A 837 12.84 41.34 -0.11
CA PHE A 837 11.87 42.31 0.38
C PHE A 837 12.61 43.34 1.24
N VAL A 838 13.14 44.37 0.60
CA VAL A 838 13.42 45.63 1.27
C VAL A 838 12.07 46.15 1.77
N LEU A 839 11.84 46.00 3.08
CA LEU A 839 10.81 46.74 3.79
C LEU A 839 11.27 48.20 3.83
N GLU A 840 11.08 48.93 2.72
CA GLU A 840 11.06 50.38 2.76
C GLU A 840 9.92 50.78 3.69
N GLY A 841 10.27 51.26 4.88
CA GLY A 841 9.28 51.67 5.87
C GLY A 841 8.48 52.84 5.33
N GLU A 842 7.15 52.72 5.35
CA GLU A 842 6.24 53.83 5.10
C GLU A 842 6.37 54.89 6.22
N HIS A 843 7.38 55.75 6.06
CA HIS A 843 7.40 57.07 6.68
C HIS A 843 6.68 58.05 5.76
N HIS A 844 5.59 58.62 6.29
CA HIS A 844 4.89 59.86 5.93
C HIS A 844 3.62 59.84 5.07
N ALA A 845 2.60 60.46 5.71
CA ALA A 845 1.43 61.19 5.17
C ALA A 845 0.18 60.37 4.83
#